data_AF-A0A9D8FFM0-F1
#
_entry.id   AF-A0A9D8FFM0-F1
#
_cell.length_a   1.000
_cell.length_b   1.000
_cell.length_c   1.000
_cell.angle_alpha   90.00
_cell.angle_beta   90.00
_cell.angle_gamma   90.00
#
_symmetry.space_group_name_H-M   'P 1'
#
loop_
_entity.id
_entity.type
_entity.pdbx_description
1 polymer ?
#
loop_
_entity_poly.entity_id
_entity_poly.type
_entity_poly.pdbx_seq_one_letter_code
_entity_poly.pdbx_strand_id
1 'polypeptide(L)'
;MHKPKIRTFSLAAPCLAGGILLSSVLAQNTPPAVTEVTVKDGKKTIKFKPHPGADKYEVQSSATVSGPFQDDASGSLSGTAWTSPLTTPIGFYRLKVTEVPPNQLLSAVILNRLGYGPSPEDLDRIRSIGPQAYLAEQLAPETITESLPFDEVRIDNGQGGWQYVTVTGTGSSSKLYLYLNTAGEAHIDDIKLVAGTVAGAGQNLIRNGDFESPLTAADWAIAPNHANSAIVTGVSKSGNASLKVVASAGGSTENSAITQSGITPSLNANSRYTLSYWILPSTSKLSSITVRLSQNGIVSTPLPLPTLGTRLELGGASLNDLRQWHVQRAVRSRRQLLEVLLQFWENHFVTEHGKSADYLDRYYSSSQADYMNQLAAQFEYRENKKWRLVLLRPNGTFHELLKISAESPAMIIFLDTVDSKGNGSNIANENYARELLELFTFGVDNGYDQDDIVETSKAWTGWGVDIVDQPDNPFQTRTTNRPAGTANSVSNLIGHWTFVYKPGNHNNRQKVIFPGKTVPERFGPPYAGRPYELRLPVRTGTTNGGTNGIKDGYEIMAHLADLPFTQEFISVKLCRLFVHDDFETGYDFTDPNLSPEGKLVRRCMEAWENGSPKGQIRQVLSVIFNSDLFRTQSGSAQKVKTPLEFTVSAVRALSAVDANGAYTATTDGNFTSALNRMGAMQLFDRAEPDGFPEAGPPWISAGILGERLRWAQAFLLTPAQRSAAGINDVGSGTSCDPVALLRRKLPSSSLGDASAVANYFIDELYSAEGKANLETYGSIAVNFLNTADNGTTASLFSSLAVGSANYDTRVRGMVAMLLTLPRFQEQ
;
A
#
# COMPACT_ATOMS: atom_id res chain seq x y z
N MET A 1 -27.97 -0.37 -29.89
CA MET A 1 -28.16 -0.73 -31.31
C MET A 1 -26.81 -0.62 -32.03
N HIS A 2 -26.00 -1.70 -32.00
CA HIS A 2 -24.89 -2.04 -32.92
C HIS A 2 -24.15 -3.25 -32.31
N LYS A 3 -24.38 -4.45 -32.87
CA LYS A 3 -23.66 -5.69 -32.54
C LYS A 3 -22.45 -5.84 -33.48
N PRO A 4 -21.30 -6.34 -33.03
CA PRO A 4 -20.34 -6.99 -33.92
C PRO A 4 -20.51 -8.51 -33.90
N LYS A 5 -20.29 -9.11 -35.07
CA LYS A 5 -20.53 -10.50 -35.43
C LYS A 5 -19.41 -11.42 -34.96
N ILE A 6 -19.82 -12.58 -34.44
CA ILE A 6 -19.02 -13.79 -34.16
C ILE A 6 -18.44 -14.35 -35.47
N ARG A 7 -17.17 -14.75 -35.47
CA ARG A 7 -16.60 -15.76 -36.37
C ARG A 7 -15.67 -16.70 -35.60
N THR A 8 -16.15 -17.93 -35.45
CA THR A 8 -15.48 -19.07 -34.83
C THR A 8 -14.50 -19.71 -35.82
N PHE A 9 -13.30 -20.10 -35.37
CA PHE A 9 -12.49 -21.12 -36.04
C PHE A 9 -12.15 -22.21 -35.02
N SER A 10 -12.58 -23.44 -35.35
CA SER A 10 -12.33 -24.66 -34.59
C SER A 10 -11.09 -25.36 -35.16
N LEU A 11 -10.17 -25.79 -34.31
CA LEU A 11 -9.11 -26.73 -34.64
C LEU A 11 -9.27 -27.95 -33.73
N ALA A 12 -9.44 -29.10 -34.39
CA ALA A 12 -9.79 -30.38 -33.81
C ALA A 12 -8.67 -30.95 -32.91
N ALA A 13 -9.06 -31.48 -31.75
CA ALA A 13 -8.25 -32.39 -30.95
C ALA A 13 -8.59 -33.85 -31.33
N PRO A 14 -7.61 -34.76 -31.50
CA PRO A 14 -7.94 -36.17 -31.67
C PRO A 14 -8.15 -36.82 -30.30
N CYS A 15 -9.26 -37.55 -30.22
CA CYS A 15 -9.66 -38.42 -29.14
C CYS A 15 -8.90 -39.76 -29.22
N LEU A 16 -8.46 -40.32 -28.10
CA LEU A 16 -8.21 -41.76 -27.97
C LEU A 16 -8.42 -42.20 -26.51
N ALA A 17 -9.19 -43.27 -26.36
CA ALA A 17 -9.84 -43.71 -25.14
C ALA A 17 -9.09 -44.83 -24.40
N GLY A 18 -9.32 -44.92 -23.08
CA GLY A 18 -9.47 -46.19 -22.35
C GLY A 18 -8.35 -46.60 -21.38
N GLY A 19 -8.64 -46.56 -20.07
CA GLY A 19 -7.89 -47.30 -19.05
C GLY A 19 -7.94 -46.70 -17.64
N ILE A 20 -8.91 -47.14 -16.82
CA ILE A 20 -9.02 -46.81 -15.39
C ILE A 20 -7.92 -47.54 -14.62
N LEU A 21 -7.05 -46.81 -13.92
CA LEU A 21 -6.32 -47.26 -12.73
C LEU A 21 -6.13 -46.07 -11.78
N LEU A 22 -6.56 -46.24 -10.52
CA LEU A 22 -6.36 -45.28 -9.44
C LEU A 22 -4.87 -45.07 -9.19
N SER A 23 -4.38 -43.87 -9.49
CA SER A 23 -3.22 -43.26 -8.86
C SER A 23 -3.43 -41.76 -8.85
N SER A 24 -3.18 -41.13 -7.70
CA SER A 24 -3.24 -39.68 -7.47
C SER A 24 -2.74 -38.87 -8.68
N VAL A 25 -3.66 -38.27 -9.43
CA VAL A 25 -3.33 -37.37 -10.53
C VAL A 25 -2.93 -36.04 -9.91
N LEU A 26 -1.65 -35.92 -9.55
CA LEU A 26 -0.94 -34.65 -9.65
C LEU A 26 -1.29 -34.05 -11.02
N ALA A 27 -1.64 -32.77 -11.06
CA ALA A 27 -1.79 -32.03 -12.32
C ALA A 27 -0.64 -32.44 -13.26
N GLN A 28 -0.96 -33.07 -14.39
CA GLN A 28 0.05 -33.49 -15.34
C GLN A 28 0.73 -32.23 -15.87
N ASN A 29 1.99 -32.01 -15.48
CA ASN A 29 2.90 -31.10 -16.16
C ASN A 29 3.13 -31.65 -17.57
N THR A 30 2.27 -31.27 -18.52
CA THR A 30 2.52 -31.55 -19.93
C THR A 30 3.82 -30.87 -20.34
N PRO A 31 4.78 -31.59 -20.93
CA PRO A 31 6.01 -30.99 -21.43
C PRO A 31 5.70 -29.84 -22.41
N PRO A 32 6.54 -28.80 -22.46
CA PRO A 32 6.31 -27.64 -23.32
C PRO A 32 6.15 -28.08 -24.78
N ALA A 33 5.10 -27.56 -25.41
CA ALA A 33 4.82 -27.85 -26.80
C ALA A 33 5.88 -27.20 -27.70
N VAL A 34 6.43 -28.00 -28.62
CA VAL A 34 7.21 -27.50 -29.75
C VAL A 34 6.29 -26.67 -30.63
N THR A 35 6.64 -25.41 -30.84
CA THR A 35 5.84 -24.44 -31.60
C THR A 35 6.29 -24.33 -33.04
N GLU A 36 7.58 -24.54 -33.31
CA GLU A 36 8.16 -24.37 -34.64
C GLU A 36 9.38 -25.27 -34.81
N VAL A 37 9.53 -25.89 -35.98
CA VAL A 37 10.76 -26.56 -36.40
C VAL A 37 11.16 -25.98 -37.75
N THR A 38 12.33 -25.35 -37.81
CA THR A 38 12.85 -24.74 -39.04
C THR A 38 14.19 -25.37 -39.43
N VAL A 39 14.46 -25.41 -40.73
CA VAL A 39 15.76 -25.79 -41.27
C VAL A 39 16.25 -24.69 -42.19
N LYS A 40 17.41 -24.12 -41.88
CA LYS A 40 18.01 -23.03 -42.65
C LYS A 40 19.53 -23.10 -42.53
N ASP A 41 20.24 -22.84 -43.63
CA ASP A 41 21.70 -22.73 -43.68
C ASP A 41 22.43 -23.95 -43.05
N GLY A 42 21.91 -25.17 -43.30
CA GLY A 42 22.48 -26.41 -42.77
C GLY A 42 22.26 -26.64 -41.27
N LYS A 43 21.39 -25.86 -40.62
CA LYS A 43 21.02 -26.00 -39.20
C LYS A 43 19.52 -26.26 -39.06
N LYS A 44 19.15 -27.05 -38.06
CA LYS A 44 17.77 -27.21 -37.60
C LYS A 44 17.57 -26.43 -36.30
N THR A 45 16.46 -25.70 -36.21
CA THR A 45 16.08 -24.93 -35.03
C THR A 45 14.69 -25.34 -34.57
N ILE A 46 14.58 -25.74 -33.31
CA ILE A 46 13.34 -26.12 -32.65
C ILE A 46 12.99 -25.01 -31.67
N LYS A 47 11.82 -24.39 -31.83
CA LYS A 47 11.27 -23.44 -30.86
C LYS A 47 10.15 -24.07 -30.08
N PHE A 48 10.00 -23.65 -28.83
CA PHE A 48 8.98 -24.13 -27.92
C PHE A 48 8.48 -22.99 -27.04
N LYS A 49 7.35 -23.20 -26.36
CA LYS A 49 6.90 -22.26 -25.32
C LYS A 49 7.74 -22.46 -24.05
N PRO A 50 8.12 -21.38 -23.33
CA PRO A 50 8.74 -21.53 -22.02
C PRO A 50 7.79 -22.30 -21.08
N HIS A 51 8.35 -23.24 -20.34
CA HIS A 51 7.71 -23.93 -19.22
C HIS A 51 8.02 -23.15 -17.93
N PRO A 52 7.02 -22.65 -17.18
CA PRO A 52 7.29 -21.85 -15.97
C PRO A 52 8.18 -22.60 -14.97
N GLY A 53 9.16 -21.93 -14.36
CA GLY A 53 10.03 -22.58 -13.37
C GLY A 53 10.93 -23.69 -13.95
N ALA A 54 11.24 -23.65 -15.25
CA ALA A 54 12.19 -24.57 -15.87
C ALA A 54 13.64 -24.22 -15.49
N ASP A 55 14.29 -25.12 -14.76
CA ASP A 55 15.71 -24.98 -14.41
C ASP A 55 16.61 -25.48 -15.55
N LYS A 56 16.16 -26.50 -16.29
CA LYS A 56 16.87 -27.03 -17.46
C LYS A 56 15.89 -27.53 -18.53
N TYR A 57 16.19 -27.22 -19.79
CA TYR A 57 15.59 -27.89 -20.94
C TYR A 57 16.54 -28.93 -21.54
N GLU A 58 15.98 -30.07 -21.93
CA GLU A 58 16.68 -31.11 -22.67
C GLU A 58 15.83 -31.47 -23.89
N VAL A 59 16.41 -31.35 -25.08
CA VAL A 59 15.72 -31.80 -26.31
C VAL A 59 15.96 -33.29 -26.47
N GLN A 60 14.90 -34.04 -26.68
CA GLN A 60 14.97 -35.45 -27.02
C GLN A 60 14.47 -35.67 -28.44
N SER A 61 15.09 -36.61 -29.15
CA SER A 61 14.71 -36.96 -30.51
C SER A 61 14.45 -38.47 -30.68
N SER A 62 13.62 -38.80 -31.66
CA SER A 62 13.35 -40.17 -32.10
C SER A 62 13.18 -40.22 -33.62
N ALA A 63 13.53 -41.35 -34.23
CA ALA A 63 13.32 -41.54 -35.67
C ALA A 63 11.84 -41.81 -36.03
N THR A 64 11.00 -42.21 -35.07
CA THR A 64 9.58 -42.52 -35.29
C THR A 64 8.72 -41.97 -34.16
N VAL A 65 7.43 -41.74 -34.40
CA VAL A 65 6.53 -41.17 -33.38
C VAL A 65 6.33 -42.09 -32.17
N SER A 66 6.48 -43.40 -32.37
CA SER A 66 6.32 -44.46 -31.37
C SER A 66 7.64 -45.03 -30.86
N GLY A 67 8.77 -44.56 -31.37
CA GLY A 67 10.10 -45.03 -30.98
C GLY A 67 10.54 -44.45 -29.64
N PRO A 68 11.57 -45.02 -28.99
CA PRO A 68 12.15 -44.42 -27.80
C PRO A 68 12.74 -43.05 -28.15
N PHE A 69 12.47 -42.06 -27.32
CA PHE A 69 13.11 -40.75 -27.38
C PHE A 69 14.39 -40.77 -26.56
N GLN A 70 15.48 -40.25 -27.12
CA GLN A 70 16.80 -40.17 -26.49
C GLN A 70 17.26 -38.71 -26.45
N ASP A 71 18.10 -38.36 -25.49
CA ASP A 71 18.64 -37.00 -25.37
C ASP A 71 19.47 -36.63 -26.60
N ASP A 72 19.14 -35.47 -27.20
CA ASP A 72 19.79 -34.95 -28.40
C ASP A 72 20.79 -33.84 -28.01
N ALA A 73 22.02 -34.27 -27.70
CA ALA A 73 23.13 -33.38 -27.33
C ALA A 73 23.82 -32.71 -28.53
N SER A 74 23.30 -32.87 -29.76
CA SER A 74 23.95 -32.35 -30.97
C SER A 74 23.83 -30.83 -31.15
N GLY A 75 23.01 -30.17 -30.34
CA GLY A 75 22.71 -28.75 -30.45
C GLY A 75 22.90 -27.97 -29.17
N SER A 76 22.73 -26.66 -29.29
CA SER A 76 22.80 -25.68 -28.20
C SER A 76 21.45 -25.00 -28.00
N LEU A 77 21.09 -24.77 -26.74
CA LEU A 77 19.95 -23.93 -26.37
C LEU A 77 20.33 -22.45 -26.41
N SER A 78 19.35 -21.62 -26.72
CA SER A 78 19.38 -20.18 -26.55
C SER A 78 17.96 -19.72 -26.24
N GLY A 79 17.66 -19.54 -24.95
CA GLY A 79 16.29 -19.29 -24.51
C GLY A 79 15.37 -20.44 -24.87
N THR A 80 14.28 -20.16 -25.60
CA THR A 80 13.31 -21.18 -26.03
C THR A 80 13.56 -21.73 -27.43
N ALA A 81 14.78 -21.56 -27.94
CA ALA A 81 15.21 -22.11 -29.22
C ALA A 81 16.40 -23.05 -29.03
N TRP A 82 16.28 -24.28 -29.51
CA TRP A 82 17.39 -25.23 -29.62
C TRP A 82 17.85 -25.30 -31.07
N THR A 83 19.15 -25.15 -31.32
CA THR A 83 19.73 -25.19 -32.67
C THR A 83 20.83 -26.24 -32.77
N SER A 84 20.79 -27.06 -33.82
CA SER A 84 21.74 -28.13 -34.07
C SER A 84 22.13 -28.21 -35.56
N PRO A 85 23.34 -28.66 -35.92
CA PRO A 85 23.68 -29.01 -37.29
C PRO A 85 22.71 -30.05 -37.90
N LEU A 86 22.38 -29.90 -39.17
CA LEU A 86 21.56 -30.86 -39.90
C LEU A 86 22.43 -32.00 -40.45
N THR A 87 22.81 -32.95 -39.59
CA THR A 87 23.65 -34.10 -39.95
C THR A 87 22.85 -35.38 -40.25
N THR A 88 21.55 -35.41 -39.90
CA THR A 88 20.63 -36.53 -40.12
C THR A 88 19.24 -36.02 -40.59
N PRO A 89 18.39 -36.87 -41.22
CA PRO A 89 17.01 -36.52 -41.55
C PRO A 89 16.21 -36.08 -40.31
N ILE A 90 15.27 -35.15 -40.49
CA ILE A 90 14.45 -34.59 -39.40
C ILE A 90 13.62 -35.73 -38.76
N GLY A 91 13.76 -35.90 -37.45
CA GLY A 91 13.00 -36.87 -36.66
C GLY A 91 11.83 -36.24 -35.89
N PHE A 92 11.27 -36.99 -34.97
CA PHE A 92 10.31 -36.50 -33.98
C PHE A 92 11.07 -35.94 -32.78
N TYR A 93 10.58 -34.83 -32.22
CA TYR A 93 11.22 -34.15 -31.10
C TYR A 93 10.23 -33.93 -29.97
N ARG A 94 10.73 -34.00 -28.74
CA ARG A 94 10.02 -33.55 -27.54
C ARG A 94 10.98 -32.88 -26.58
N LEU A 95 10.44 -32.09 -25.66
CA LEU A 95 11.22 -31.53 -24.57
C LEU A 95 11.08 -32.36 -23.31
N LYS A 96 12.18 -32.49 -22.59
CA LYS A 96 12.22 -32.89 -21.20
C LYS A 96 12.59 -31.63 -20.39
N VAL A 97 11.86 -31.39 -19.31
CA VAL A 97 12.06 -30.23 -18.44
C VAL A 97 12.48 -30.72 -17.06
N THR A 98 13.54 -30.14 -16.52
CA THR A 98 13.84 -30.21 -15.10
C THR A 98 13.30 -28.96 -14.45
N GLU A 99 12.33 -29.12 -13.55
CA GLU A 99 11.74 -28.01 -12.80
C GLU A 99 12.61 -27.62 -11.61
N VAL A 100 12.51 -26.35 -11.23
CA VAL A 100 13.07 -25.83 -9.98
C VAL A 100 12.54 -26.66 -8.79
N PRO A 101 13.37 -26.99 -7.79
CA PRO A 101 12.93 -27.75 -6.61
C PRO A 101 11.69 -27.13 -5.94
N PRO A 102 10.74 -27.93 -5.41
CA PRO A 102 9.46 -27.42 -4.89
C PRO A 102 9.58 -26.30 -3.85
N ASN A 103 10.56 -26.36 -2.94
CA ASN A 103 10.77 -25.30 -1.95
C ASN A 103 11.33 -24.01 -2.56
N GLN A 104 12.11 -24.11 -3.63
CA GLN A 104 12.62 -22.94 -4.34
C GLN A 104 11.49 -22.29 -5.16
N LEU A 105 10.64 -23.10 -5.81
CA LEU A 105 9.42 -22.64 -6.47
C LEU A 105 8.44 -21.98 -5.48
N LEU A 106 8.25 -22.57 -4.29
CA LEU A 106 7.37 -22.00 -3.29
C LEU A 106 7.93 -20.68 -2.74
N SER A 107 9.24 -20.58 -2.50
CA SER A 107 9.89 -19.32 -2.11
C SER A 107 9.64 -18.23 -3.14
N ALA A 108 9.82 -18.57 -4.41
CA ALA A 108 9.59 -17.73 -5.56
C ALA A 108 8.16 -17.16 -5.62
N VAL A 109 7.15 -18.03 -5.51
CA VAL A 109 5.74 -17.62 -5.51
C VAL A 109 5.43 -16.74 -4.32
N ILE A 110 5.81 -17.16 -3.11
CA ILE A 110 5.49 -16.42 -1.88
C ILE A 110 6.05 -15.00 -1.92
N LEU A 111 7.29 -14.82 -2.36
CA LEU A 111 7.93 -13.50 -2.36
C LEU A 111 7.32 -12.53 -3.37
N ASN A 112 6.74 -13.02 -4.47
CA ASN A 112 6.09 -12.18 -5.47
C ASN A 112 4.58 -12.02 -5.25
N ARG A 113 3.94 -12.94 -4.52
CA ARG A 113 2.49 -12.93 -4.27
C ARG A 113 2.08 -12.38 -2.92
N LEU A 114 2.88 -12.61 -1.87
CA LEU A 114 2.52 -12.17 -0.51
C LEU A 114 2.97 -10.73 -0.21
N GLY A 115 3.57 -10.04 -1.17
CA GLY A 115 4.14 -8.73 -0.95
C GLY A 115 4.28 -7.97 -2.25
N TYR A 116 4.82 -6.75 -2.15
CA TYR A 116 5.14 -5.95 -3.33
C TYR A 116 6.43 -6.44 -4.02
N GLY A 117 6.79 -7.72 -3.92
CA GLY A 117 8.09 -8.26 -4.32
C GLY A 117 9.13 -8.28 -3.18
N PRO A 118 10.17 -9.13 -3.30
CA PRO A 118 11.17 -9.29 -2.25
C PRO A 118 12.15 -8.12 -2.16
N SER A 119 12.64 -7.85 -0.95
CA SER A 119 13.93 -7.19 -0.77
C SER A 119 15.07 -8.22 -0.68
N PRO A 120 16.34 -7.79 -0.82
CA PRO A 120 17.50 -8.63 -0.58
C PRO A 120 17.51 -9.29 0.81
N GLU A 121 16.94 -8.65 1.83
CA GLU A 121 16.78 -9.22 3.18
C GLU A 121 15.65 -10.25 3.25
N ASP A 122 14.56 -10.10 2.49
CA ASP A 122 13.50 -11.11 2.42
C ASP A 122 14.04 -12.40 1.79
N LEU A 123 14.86 -12.28 0.74
CA LEU A 123 15.52 -13.41 0.10
C LEU A 123 16.46 -14.13 1.08
N ASP A 124 17.25 -13.39 1.86
CA ASP A 124 18.10 -14.00 2.88
C ASP A 124 17.26 -14.65 3.99
N ARG A 125 16.18 -14.01 4.43
CA ARG A 125 15.27 -14.53 5.45
C ARG A 125 14.63 -15.84 5.01
N ILE A 126 14.01 -15.88 3.83
CA ILE A 126 13.34 -17.10 3.36
C ILE A 126 14.32 -18.25 3.12
N ARG A 127 15.55 -17.96 2.67
CA ARG A 127 16.62 -18.97 2.56
C ARG A 127 17.03 -19.53 3.93
N SER A 128 16.98 -18.71 4.98
CA SER A 128 17.36 -19.11 6.34
C SER A 128 16.30 -19.96 7.06
N ILE A 129 15.01 -19.59 6.96
CA ILE A 129 13.92 -20.25 7.70
C ILE A 129 13.09 -21.22 6.84
N GLY A 130 13.24 -21.14 5.51
CA GLY A 130 12.45 -21.87 4.54
C GLY A 130 11.09 -21.21 4.22
N PRO A 131 10.51 -21.52 3.05
CA PRO A 131 9.30 -20.86 2.56
C PRO A 131 8.06 -21.09 3.44
N GLN A 132 7.92 -22.29 4.03
CA GLN A 132 6.76 -22.59 4.87
C GLN A 132 6.76 -21.78 6.18
N ALA A 133 7.92 -21.59 6.80
CA ALA A 133 8.04 -20.77 8.00
C ALA A 133 7.82 -19.30 7.67
N TYR A 134 8.37 -18.81 6.55
CA TYR A 134 8.12 -17.45 6.09
C TYR A 134 6.62 -17.20 5.82
N LEU A 135 5.92 -18.13 5.17
CA LEU A 135 4.47 -18.05 4.96
C LEU A 135 3.71 -18.00 6.29
N ALA A 136 4.09 -18.83 7.27
CA ALA A 136 3.47 -18.84 8.58
C ALA A 136 3.65 -17.51 9.31
N GLU A 137 4.83 -16.88 9.20
CA GLU A 137 5.09 -15.54 9.75
C GLU A 137 4.21 -14.48 9.06
N GLN A 138 4.08 -14.51 7.73
CA GLN A 138 3.25 -13.55 7.01
C GLN A 138 1.76 -13.71 7.32
N LEU A 139 1.27 -14.94 7.50
CA LEU A 139 -0.10 -15.23 7.93
C LEU A 139 -0.38 -14.82 9.39
N ALA A 140 0.65 -14.70 10.21
CA ALA A 140 0.58 -14.25 11.61
C ALA A 140 1.38 -12.94 11.80
N PRO A 141 0.99 -11.83 11.14
CA PRO A 141 1.78 -10.60 11.12
C PRO A 141 2.04 -10.01 12.52
N GLU A 142 1.21 -10.34 13.52
CA GLU A 142 1.41 -9.98 14.92
C GLU A 142 2.68 -10.58 15.54
N THR A 143 3.20 -11.68 15.00
CA THR A 143 4.44 -12.30 15.50
C THR A 143 5.69 -11.63 14.92
N ILE A 144 5.53 -10.80 13.89
CA ILE A 144 6.63 -10.04 13.28
C ILE A 144 6.82 -8.74 14.06
N THR A 145 7.91 -8.67 14.84
CA THR A 145 8.31 -7.45 15.53
C THR A 145 8.89 -6.44 14.55
N GLU A 146 8.31 -5.24 14.54
CA GLU A 146 8.70 -4.14 13.67
C GLU A 146 8.46 -2.80 14.35
N SER A 147 9.35 -1.84 14.11
CA SER A 147 9.18 -0.44 14.45
C SER A 147 9.62 0.39 13.24
N LEU A 148 8.67 1.11 12.64
CA LEU A 148 8.92 1.97 11.49
C LEU A 148 8.99 3.43 11.97
N PRO A 149 10.05 4.19 11.61
CA PRO A 149 10.29 5.53 12.17
C PRO A 149 9.25 6.59 11.76
N PHE A 150 8.43 6.29 10.74
CA PHE A 150 7.37 7.16 10.23
C PHE A 150 5.97 6.72 10.70
N ASP A 151 5.85 5.55 11.33
CA ASP A 151 4.61 5.19 12.02
C ASP A 151 4.41 6.05 13.26
N GLU A 152 3.18 6.03 13.80
CA GLU A 152 2.87 6.67 15.07
C GLU A 152 3.95 6.35 16.10
N VAL A 153 4.63 7.39 16.58
CA VAL A 153 5.22 7.29 17.91
C VAL A 153 4.05 7.02 18.82
N ARG A 154 4.03 5.81 19.38
CA ARG A 154 3.27 5.51 20.59
C ARG A 154 3.46 6.72 21.48
N ILE A 155 2.41 7.52 21.65
CA ILE A 155 2.30 8.41 22.80
C ILE A 155 2.05 7.45 23.98
N ASP A 156 3.05 6.61 24.25
CA ASP A 156 3.05 5.71 25.36
C ASP A 156 3.29 6.57 26.59
N ASN A 157 2.41 6.35 27.55
CA ASN A 157 2.40 6.81 28.92
C ASN A 157 3.75 6.56 29.62
N GLY A 158 4.75 7.39 29.32
CA GLY A 158 6.08 7.34 29.93
C GLY A 158 6.97 8.56 29.66
N GLN A 159 6.79 9.29 28.54
CA GLN A 159 7.49 10.56 28.26
C GLN A 159 6.60 11.72 27.78
N GLY A 160 5.28 11.61 27.97
CA GLY A 160 4.36 12.74 27.88
C GLY A 160 4.22 13.43 26.52
N GLY A 161 4.71 12.85 25.40
CA GLY A 161 4.51 13.39 24.05
C GLY A 161 5.50 14.48 23.58
N TRP A 162 6.58 14.73 24.33
CA TRP A 162 7.59 15.74 23.98
C TRP A 162 8.47 15.33 22.79
N GLN A 163 8.84 16.31 21.95
CA GLN A 163 9.63 16.16 20.72
C GLN A 163 10.89 17.02 20.79
N TYR A 164 12.05 16.46 20.44
CA TYR A 164 13.29 17.22 20.38
C TYR A 164 13.50 17.82 18.99
N VAL A 165 13.81 19.11 18.93
CA VAL A 165 14.01 19.86 17.70
C VAL A 165 15.42 20.41 17.68
N THR A 166 16.09 20.32 16.52
CA THR A 166 17.38 20.96 16.29
C THR A 166 17.48 21.52 14.88
N VAL A 167 18.03 22.73 14.76
CA VAL A 167 18.32 23.38 13.48
C VAL A 167 19.60 24.17 13.56
N THR A 168 20.43 24.09 12.52
CA THR A 168 21.66 24.88 12.41
C THR A 168 21.53 25.91 11.30
N GLY A 169 21.79 27.18 11.62
CA GLY A 169 21.71 28.31 10.70
C GLY A 169 22.80 29.35 10.96
N THR A 170 22.64 30.55 10.41
CA THR A 170 23.55 31.69 10.59
C THR A 170 23.04 32.67 11.64
N GLY A 171 23.95 33.33 12.36
CA GLY A 171 23.63 34.34 13.39
C GLY A 171 23.13 35.67 12.80
N SER A 172 21.97 35.68 12.15
CA SER A 172 21.42 36.85 11.44
C SER A 172 20.96 38.00 12.35
N SER A 173 20.60 37.70 13.59
CA SER A 173 20.19 38.70 14.58
C SER A 173 20.29 38.13 16.00
N SER A 174 20.46 38.98 17.02
CA SER A 174 20.47 38.58 18.44
C SER A 174 19.07 38.63 19.08
N LYS A 175 18.03 38.35 18.30
CA LYS A 175 16.63 38.35 18.76
C LYS A 175 15.90 37.13 18.25
N LEU A 176 15.32 36.34 19.16
CA LEU A 176 14.56 35.14 18.84
C LEU A 176 13.07 35.43 18.89
N TYR A 177 12.32 34.94 17.92
CA TYR A 177 10.86 34.92 17.87
C TYR A 177 10.36 33.48 18.06
N LEU A 178 9.35 33.35 18.91
CA LEU A 178 8.61 32.13 19.21
C LEU A 178 7.12 32.43 18.97
N TYR A 179 6.49 31.77 18.01
CA TYR A 179 5.08 31.98 17.69
C TYR A 179 4.42 30.73 17.12
N LEU A 180 3.10 30.71 17.10
CA LEU A 180 2.30 29.67 16.45
C LEU A 180 1.84 30.17 15.07
N ASN A 181 1.87 29.32 14.04
CA ASN A 181 1.51 29.73 12.67
C ASN A 181 0.00 29.89 12.45
N THR A 182 -0.81 29.23 13.28
CA THR A 182 -2.27 29.39 13.38
C THR A 182 -2.68 29.53 14.84
N ALA A 183 -3.94 29.88 15.11
CA ALA A 183 -4.48 29.88 16.48
C ALA A 183 -4.42 28.47 17.10
N GLY A 184 -3.82 28.34 18.28
CA GLY A 184 -3.61 27.04 18.93
C GLY A 184 -2.83 27.15 20.21
N GLU A 185 -2.36 26.02 20.72
CA GLU A 185 -1.49 25.97 21.90
C GLU A 185 -0.42 24.87 21.77
N ALA A 186 0.70 25.04 22.46
CA ALA A 186 1.76 24.04 22.61
C ALA A 186 2.57 24.33 23.86
N HIS A 187 3.29 23.35 24.37
CA HIS A 187 4.31 23.53 25.40
C HIS A 187 5.69 23.48 24.75
N ILE A 188 6.60 24.37 25.17
CA ILE A 188 7.99 24.37 24.76
C ILE A 188 8.89 24.40 25.99
N ASP A 189 10.00 23.69 25.91
CA ASP A 189 10.93 23.53 27.02
C ASP A 189 12.39 23.47 26.52
N ASP A 190 13.34 23.73 27.42
CA ASP A 190 14.78 23.51 27.20
C ASP A 190 15.35 24.21 25.94
N ILE A 191 14.94 25.46 25.67
CA ILE A 191 15.44 26.24 24.53
C ILE A 191 16.91 26.60 24.69
N LYS A 192 17.72 26.12 23.76
CA LYS A 192 19.16 26.32 23.68
C LYS A 192 19.59 26.90 22.35
N LEU A 193 20.42 27.93 22.37
CA LEU A 193 21.12 28.42 21.18
C LEU A 193 22.62 28.39 21.48
N VAL A 194 23.38 27.58 20.75
CA VAL A 194 24.82 27.38 20.97
C VAL A 194 25.62 27.71 19.71
N ALA A 195 26.88 28.10 19.87
CA ALA A 195 27.78 28.33 18.74
C ALA A 195 28.22 27.00 18.09
N GLY A 196 28.31 26.97 16.76
CA GLY A 196 28.70 25.78 16.00
C GLY A 196 27.52 24.96 15.46
N THR A 197 27.81 23.73 15.01
CA THR A 197 26.86 22.84 14.31
C THR A 197 26.34 21.70 15.18
N VAL A 198 26.75 21.62 16.45
CA VAL A 198 26.39 20.52 17.36
C VAL A 198 25.45 21.05 18.44
N ALA A 199 24.23 20.51 18.50
CA ALA A 199 23.22 20.93 19.47
C ALA A 199 23.69 20.67 20.91
N GLY A 200 23.47 21.65 21.79
CA GLY A 200 23.84 21.55 23.21
C GLY A 200 25.35 21.55 23.51
N ALA A 201 26.21 21.61 22.49
CA ALA A 201 27.65 21.73 22.67
C ALA A 201 28.03 23.21 22.89
N GLY A 202 28.35 23.57 24.13
CA GLY A 202 28.76 24.91 24.53
C GLY A 202 27.72 25.64 25.40
N GLN A 203 27.98 26.93 25.67
CA GLN A 203 27.12 27.75 26.50
C GLN A 203 25.80 28.07 25.77
N ASN A 204 24.68 27.89 26.48
CA ASN A 204 23.38 28.36 25.99
C ASN A 204 23.33 29.89 26.02
N LEU A 205 23.08 30.50 24.86
CA LEU A 205 22.96 31.95 24.68
C LEU A 205 21.53 32.47 24.96
N ILE A 206 20.55 31.58 25.17
CA ILE A 206 19.17 31.92 25.55
C ILE A 206 19.08 32.03 27.07
N ARG A 207 18.51 33.14 27.55
CA ARG A 207 18.18 33.35 28.98
C ARG A 207 16.83 32.71 29.31
N ASN A 208 16.73 32.08 30.48
CA ASN A 208 15.51 31.41 30.95
C ASN A 208 14.89 30.52 29.86
N GLY A 209 15.72 29.73 29.18
CA GLY A 209 15.28 28.81 28.12
C GLY A 209 14.78 27.48 28.66
N ASP A 210 15.14 27.15 29.89
CA ASP A 210 14.63 26.04 30.71
C ASP A 210 13.30 26.36 31.41
N PHE A 211 12.87 27.63 31.40
CA PHE A 211 11.57 28.09 31.90
C PHE A 211 11.27 27.81 33.38
N GLU A 212 12.31 27.57 34.18
CA GLU A 212 12.21 27.38 35.64
C GLU A 212 12.09 28.70 36.41
N SER A 213 12.04 29.84 35.72
CA SER A 213 11.85 31.18 36.28
C SER A 213 10.69 31.93 35.61
N PRO A 214 9.99 32.85 36.31
CA PRO A 214 8.92 33.65 35.72
C PRO A 214 9.37 34.42 34.47
N LEU A 215 8.46 34.58 33.51
CA LEU A 215 8.73 35.40 32.32
C LEU A 215 8.81 36.87 32.72
N THR A 216 9.93 37.52 32.41
CA THR A 216 10.09 38.97 32.55
C THR A 216 10.21 39.60 31.17
N ALA A 217 9.74 40.83 30.99
CA ALA A 217 9.86 41.53 29.70
C ALA A 217 11.32 41.78 29.27
N ALA A 218 12.28 41.68 30.21
CA ALA A 218 13.71 41.78 29.93
C ALA A 218 14.28 40.49 29.30
N ASP A 219 13.68 39.34 29.61
CA ASP A 219 14.03 38.05 29.02
C ASP A 219 13.06 37.72 27.88
N TRP A 220 11.79 37.47 28.19
CA TRP A 220 10.76 37.05 27.25
C TRP A 220 9.60 38.06 27.21
N ALA A 221 9.49 38.82 26.11
CA ALA A 221 8.37 39.73 25.89
C ALA A 221 7.23 39.02 25.14
N ILE A 222 6.00 39.08 25.68
CA ILE A 222 4.82 38.40 25.15
C ILE A 222 3.97 39.38 24.33
N ALA A 223 3.73 39.08 23.06
CA ALA A 223 2.84 39.86 22.21
C ALA A 223 1.35 39.72 22.60
N PRO A 224 0.47 40.69 22.23
CA PRO A 224 -0.95 40.66 22.59
C PRO A 224 -1.72 39.41 22.13
N ASN A 225 -1.42 38.87 20.95
CA ASN A 225 -2.04 37.63 20.45
C ASN A 225 -1.59 36.37 21.21
N HIS A 226 -0.55 36.50 22.04
CA HIS A 226 -0.01 35.46 22.91
C HIS A 226 -0.31 35.69 24.40
N ALA A 227 -1.22 36.60 24.74
CA ALA A 227 -1.47 37.04 26.12
C ALA A 227 -1.83 35.92 27.12
N ASN A 228 -2.32 34.77 26.63
CA ASN A 228 -2.65 33.61 27.46
C ASN A 228 -1.48 32.62 27.63
N SER A 229 -0.29 32.96 27.13
CA SER A 229 0.91 32.14 27.29
C SER A 229 1.50 32.34 28.69
N ALA A 230 1.91 31.27 29.34
CA ALA A 230 2.41 31.31 30.71
C ALA A 230 3.37 30.15 31.01
N ILE A 231 4.20 30.32 32.03
CA ILE A 231 4.90 29.19 32.64
C ILE A 231 3.89 28.30 33.35
N VAL A 232 3.95 27.00 33.09
CA VAL A 232 3.07 26.01 33.71
C VAL A 232 3.90 24.93 34.40
N THR A 233 3.41 24.44 35.54
CA THR A 233 4.02 23.35 36.29
C THR A 233 3.29 22.03 36.05
N GLY A 234 3.99 20.90 36.19
CA GLY A 234 3.42 19.56 35.99
C GLY A 234 3.36 19.06 34.54
N VAL A 235 3.72 19.92 33.58
CA VAL A 235 3.95 19.56 32.18
C VAL A 235 5.29 20.17 31.78
N SER A 236 6.37 19.40 31.93
CA SER A 236 7.74 19.79 31.57
C SER A 236 8.48 18.62 30.95
N LYS A 237 9.52 18.91 30.17
CA LYS A 237 10.43 17.89 29.63
C LYS A 237 11.56 17.61 30.60
N SER A 238 12.09 18.65 31.22
CA SER A 238 13.05 18.58 32.32
C SER A 238 12.73 19.70 33.33
N GLY A 239 13.22 19.62 34.56
CA GLY A 239 12.80 20.55 35.61
C GLY A 239 11.31 20.42 35.99
N ASN A 240 10.76 21.46 36.61
CA ASN A 240 9.40 21.48 37.14
C ASN A 240 8.40 22.24 36.26
N ALA A 241 8.87 22.97 35.27
CA ALA A 241 8.07 23.91 34.49
C ALA A 241 8.37 23.88 32.99
N SER A 242 7.45 24.41 32.20
CA SER A 242 7.67 24.70 30.78
C SER A 242 6.87 25.94 30.37
N LEU A 243 7.14 26.48 29.19
CA LEU A 243 6.34 27.55 28.62
C LEU A 243 5.15 26.97 27.85
N LYS A 244 3.93 27.18 28.36
CA LYS A 244 2.70 26.99 27.57
C LYS A 244 2.50 28.20 26.66
N VAL A 245 2.67 28.00 25.37
CA VAL A 245 2.42 28.98 24.31
C VAL A 245 0.97 28.86 23.87
N VAL A 246 0.23 29.96 23.92
CA VAL A 246 -1.17 30.04 23.47
C VAL A 246 -1.28 31.20 22.49
N ALA A 247 -1.87 30.98 21.31
CA ALA A 247 -2.07 32.01 20.30
C ALA A 247 -3.54 32.13 19.90
N SER A 248 -4.07 33.35 19.90
CA SER A 248 -5.42 33.63 19.39
C SER A 248 -5.48 33.73 17.85
N ALA A 249 -4.34 33.94 17.20
CA ALA A 249 -4.17 33.98 15.74
C ALA A 249 -2.71 33.67 15.38
N GLY A 250 -2.46 33.30 14.12
CA GLY A 250 -1.11 33.05 13.61
C GLY A 250 -0.19 34.26 13.72
N GLY A 251 1.08 34.03 14.04
CA GLY A 251 2.10 35.05 14.16
C GLY A 251 3.17 34.99 13.06
N SER A 252 3.93 36.08 12.92
CA SER A 252 5.14 36.11 12.07
C SER A 252 6.06 37.30 12.37
N THR A 253 5.56 38.32 13.06
CA THR A 253 6.24 39.57 13.41
C THR A 253 6.43 39.69 14.92
N GLU A 254 7.20 40.69 15.36
CA GLU A 254 7.38 41.00 16.79
C GLU A 254 6.07 41.21 17.54
N ASN A 255 5.11 41.93 16.93
CA ASN A 255 3.80 42.19 17.52
C ASN A 255 2.89 40.95 17.56
N SER A 256 3.38 39.82 17.07
CA SER A 256 2.63 38.57 17.01
C SER A 256 3.44 37.36 17.50
N ALA A 257 4.52 37.59 18.27
CA ALA A 257 5.42 36.55 18.78
C ALA A 257 5.79 36.78 20.25
N ILE A 258 6.16 35.71 20.94
CA ILE A 258 6.93 35.76 22.18
C ILE A 258 8.40 35.96 21.78
N THR A 259 9.07 36.99 22.30
CA THR A 259 10.41 37.37 21.83
C THR A 259 11.45 37.35 22.94
N GLN A 260 12.63 36.83 22.62
CA GLN A 260 13.81 36.85 23.49
C GLN A 260 14.85 37.83 22.95
N SER A 261 15.18 38.84 23.76
CA SER A 261 16.12 39.92 23.38
C SER A 261 17.44 39.88 24.17
N GLY A 262 17.60 38.96 25.12
CA GLY A 262 18.76 38.82 26.01
C GLY A 262 19.91 37.95 25.48
N ILE A 263 19.99 37.68 24.17
CA ILE A 263 21.06 36.85 23.58
C ILE A 263 22.41 37.57 23.74
N THR A 264 23.27 37.02 24.60
CA THR A 264 24.57 37.61 24.95
C THR A 264 25.69 36.55 24.94
N PRO A 265 26.84 36.78 24.29
CA PRO A 265 27.17 37.93 23.43
C PRO A 265 26.30 37.99 22.16
N SER A 266 26.29 39.15 21.49
CA SER A 266 25.61 39.29 20.20
C SER A 266 26.10 38.25 19.20
N LEU A 267 25.17 37.73 18.39
CA LEU A 267 25.52 36.77 17.37
C LEU A 267 26.33 37.44 16.25
N ASN A 268 27.35 36.73 15.77
CA ASN A 268 28.15 37.18 14.65
C ASN A 268 27.45 36.79 13.34
N ALA A 269 27.21 37.78 12.48
CA ALA A 269 26.70 37.55 11.14
C ALA A 269 27.64 36.56 10.40
N ASN A 270 27.05 35.58 9.71
CA ASN A 270 27.73 34.50 8.97
C ASN A 270 28.35 33.35 9.81
N SER A 271 28.46 33.49 11.14
CA SER A 271 28.84 32.34 11.98
C SER A 271 27.68 31.35 12.13
N ARG A 272 28.00 30.06 12.25
CA ARG A 272 27.01 28.99 12.44
C ARG A 272 26.63 28.88 13.91
N TYR A 273 25.32 28.78 14.15
CA TYR A 273 24.75 28.52 15.47
C TYR A 273 23.70 27.42 15.35
N THR A 274 23.55 26.63 16.42
CA THR A 274 22.56 25.56 16.50
C THR A 274 21.54 25.87 17.56
N LEU A 275 20.28 25.96 17.16
CA LEU A 275 19.12 26.07 18.03
C LEU A 275 18.63 24.64 18.34
N SER A 276 18.30 24.38 19.60
CA SER A 276 17.60 23.16 20.00
C SER A 276 16.61 23.42 21.13
N TYR A 277 15.56 22.61 21.21
CA TYR A 277 14.50 22.73 22.23
C TYR A 277 13.62 21.48 22.21
N TRP A 278 12.74 21.36 23.20
CA TRP A 278 11.69 20.36 23.25
C TRP A 278 10.32 20.99 23.06
N ILE A 279 9.43 20.35 22.30
CA ILE A 279 8.04 20.77 22.14
C ILE A 279 7.08 19.63 22.49
N LEU A 280 6.07 19.92 23.31
CA LEU A 280 4.89 19.09 23.49
C LEU A 280 3.69 19.80 22.82
N PRO A 281 3.23 19.32 21.66
CA PRO A 281 2.14 19.92 20.90
C PRO A 281 0.78 19.62 21.53
N SER A 282 -0.19 20.50 21.31
CA SER A 282 -1.57 20.25 21.73
C SER A 282 -2.25 19.19 20.86
N THR A 283 -3.03 18.31 21.49
CA THR A 283 -3.89 17.34 20.80
C THR A 283 -5.26 17.91 20.42
N SER A 284 -5.63 19.09 20.93
CA SER A 284 -6.96 19.69 20.73
C SER A 284 -6.96 20.79 19.66
N LYS A 285 -5.85 21.51 19.49
CA LYS A 285 -5.66 22.54 18.45
C LYS A 285 -4.23 22.54 17.95
N LEU A 286 -3.98 21.77 16.89
CA LEU A 286 -2.68 21.69 16.25
C LEU A 286 -2.29 23.03 15.62
N SER A 287 -1.11 23.50 15.99
CA SER A 287 -0.43 24.60 15.31
C SER A 287 1.06 24.32 15.36
N SER A 288 1.74 24.44 14.22
CA SER A 288 3.20 24.38 14.20
C SER A 288 3.77 25.57 14.97
N ILE A 289 4.75 25.31 15.83
CA ILE A 289 5.51 26.35 16.49
C ILE A 289 6.65 26.77 15.57
N THR A 290 6.86 28.08 15.41
CA THR A 290 8.05 28.60 14.76
C THR A 290 8.95 29.26 15.80
N VAL A 291 10.19 28.78 15.87
CA VAL A 291 11.28 29.37 16.64
C VAL A 291 12.34 29.85 15.66
N ARG A 292 12.50 31.17 15.52
CA ARG A 292 13.39 31.76 14.52
C ARG A 292 14.15 32.95 15.02
N LEU A 293 15.28 33.26 14.41
CA LEU A 293 15.88 34.59 14.53
C LEU A 293 15.02 35.61 13.77
N SER A 294 14.94 36.85 14.27
CA SER A 294 14.10 37.89 13.67
C SER A 294 14.39 38.15 12.19
N GLN A 295 15.63 37.91 11.74
CA GLN A 295 16.08 38.03 10.34
C GLN A 295 16.25 36.67 9.60
N ASN A 296 15.59 35.60 10.05
CA ASN A 296 15.52 34.29 9.37
C ASN A 296 16.85 33.52 9.16
N GLY A 297 17.98 33.91 9.75
CA GLY A 297 19.23 33.14 9.66
C GLY A 297 19.16 31.76 10.29
N ILE A 298 18.27 31.60 11.29
CA ILE A 298 17.80 30.32 11.81
C ILE A 298 16.27 30.36 11.81
N VAL A 299 15.64 29.35 11.22
CA VAL A 299 14.19 29.14 11.27
C VAL A 299 13.93 27.68 11.58
N SER A 300 13.24 27.43 12.67
CA SER A 300 12.72 26.12 13.03
C SER A 300 11.20 26.20 12.99
N THR A 301 10.55 25.39 12.17
CA THR A 301 9.08 25.25 12.17
C THR A 301 8.76 23.76 12.20
N PRO A 302 9.02 23.06 13.32
CA PRO A 302 8.60 21.68 13.46
C PRO A 302 7.11 21.63 13.21
N LEU A 303 6.70 20.70 12.34
CA LEU A 303 5.32 20.28 12.37
C LEU A 303 5.03 19.83 13.79
N PRO A 304 3.82 20.09 14.30
CA PRO A 304 3.51 19.78 15.67
C PRO A 304 3.62 18.28 15.95
N LEU A 305 3.95 17.36 15.04
CA LEU A 305 4.00 15.92 15.34
C LEU A 305 5.20 15.29 14.64
N PRO A 306 5.99 14.42 15.32
CA PRO A 306 7.35 14.09 14.86
C PRO A 306 7.34 13.01 13.78
N THR A 307 6.23 12.27 13.63
CA THR A 307 6.07 11.21 12.64
C THR A 307 4.88 11.46 11.72
N LEU A 308 4.95 10.86 10.54
CA LEU A 308 3.91 10.89 9.54
C LEU A 308 2.59 10.32 10.06
N GLY A 309 2.64 9.15 10.71
CA GLY A 309 1.47 8.50 11.31
C GLY A 309 0.81 9.37 12.39
N THR A 310 1.58 10.01 13.27
CA THR A 310 0.99 10.91 14.28
C THR A 310 0.33 12.12 13.63
N ARG A 311 0.94 12.72 12.59
CA ARG A 311 0.31 13.83 11.84
C ARG A 311 -1.02 13.43 11.20
N LEU A 312 -1.08 12.23 10.62
CA LEU A 312 -2.31 11.69 10.03
C LEU A 312 -3.38 11.44 11.09
N GLU A 313 -3.02 10.83 12.22
CA GLU A 313 -3.96 10.54 13.32
C GLU A 313 -4.65 11.80 13.84
N LEU A 314 -3.92 12.91 13.93
CA LEU A 314 -4.43 14.16 14.50
C LEU A 314 -4.91 15.17 13.46
N GLY A 315 -4.91 14.82 12.16
CA GLY A 315 -5.46 15.67 11.09
C GLY A 315 -4.60 16.87 10.71
N GLY A 316 -3.28 16.71 10.78
CA GLY A 316 -2.29 17.71 10.38
C GLY A 316 -1.41 17.29 9.19
N ALA A 317 -1.87 16.29 8.41
CA ALA A 317 -1.15 15.71 7.27
C ALA A 317 -1.99 15.77 6.00
N SER A 318 -1.35 16.01 4.87
CA SER A 318 -1.99 16.09 3.55
C SER A 318 -2.32 14.71 2.96
N LEU A 319 -3.07 14.68 1.86
CA LEU A 319 -3.26 13.46 1.07
C LEU A 319 -1.93 12.85 0.60
N ASN A 320 -0.96 13.68 0.21
CA ASN A 320 0.37 13.19 -0.18
C ASN A 320 1.11 12.55 1.01
N ASP A 321 0.94 13.08 2.23
CA ASP A 321 1.48 12.46 3.43
C ASP A 321 0.85 11.09 3.70
N LEU A 322 -0.47 10.93 3.49
CA LEU A 322 -1.15 9.63 3.61
C LEU A 322 -0.62 8.62 2.59
N ARG A 323 -0.51 9.03 1.32
CA ARG A 323 0.06 8.20 0.24
C ARG A 323 1.50 7.79 0.57
N GLN A 324 2.31 8.73 1.06
CA GLN A 324 3.67 8.44 1.53
C GLN A 324 3.66 7.40 2.65
N TRP A 325 2.72 7.47 3.61
CA TRP A 325 2.64 6.49 4.68
C TRP A 325 2.39 5.09 4.14
N HIS A 326 1.44 4.92 3.20
CA HIS A 326 1.20 3.64 2.52
C HIS A 326 2.43 3.14 1.76
N VAL A 327 3.03 4.00 0.92
CA VAL A 327 4.20 3.63 0.11
C VAL A 327 5.41 3.26 0.99
N GLN A 328 5.67 4.02 2.05
CA GLN A 328 6.78 3.73 2.96
C GLN A 328 6.59 2.40 3.69
N ARG A 329 5.35 2.04 4.07
CA ARG A 329 5.07 0.71 4.61
C ARG A 329 5.24 -0.38 3.57
N ALA A 330 4.73 -0.19 2.35
CA ALA A 330 4.90 -1.13 1.26
C ALA A 330 6.39 -1.42 0.99
N VAL A 331 7.23 -0.38 0.99
CA VAL A 331 8.69 -0.49 0.78
C VAL A 331 9.44 -1.06 1.97
N ARG A 332 9.09 -0.71 3.22
CA ARG A 332 9.96 -0.97 4.39
C ARG A 332 9.40 -1.99 5.37
N SER A 333 8.10 -2.29 5.33
CA SER A 333 7.50 -3.20 6.30
C SER A 333 7.96 -4.63 6.06
N ARG A 334 8.22 -5.37 7.14
CA ARG A 334 8.41 -6.83 7.12
C ARG A 334 7.09 -7.61 7.04
N ARG A 335 5.96 -6.96 7.32
CA ARG A 335 4.61 -7.54 7.27
C ARG A 335 4.01 -7.38 5.87
N GLN A 336 4.71 -7.87 4.86
CA GLN A 336 4.35 -7.65 3.45
C GLN A 336 2.91 -8.08 3.10
N LEU A 337 2.46 -9.23 3.60
CA LEU A 337 1.10 -9.69 3.34
C LEU A 337 0.06 -8.73 3.93
N LEU A 338 0.33 -8.16 5.10
CA LEU A 338 -0.56 -7.18 5.72
C LEU A 338 -0.66 -5.90 4.88
N GLU A 339 0.44 -5.42 4.31
CA GLU A 339 0.43 -4.20 3.50
C GLU A 339 -0.25 -4.39 2.13
N VAL A 340 -0.15 -5.58 1.53
CA VAL A 340 -0.90 -5.95 0.32
C VAL A 340 -2.40 -6.07 0.64
N LEU A 341 -2.75 -6.72 1.75
CA LEU A 341 -4.15 -6.83 2.16
C LEU A 341 -4.76 -5.45 2.46
N LEU A 342 -4.02 -4.55 3.12
CA LEU A 342 -4.52 -3.19 3.36
C LEU A 342 -4.83 -2.44 2.09
N GLN A 343 -3.96 -2.50 1.09
CA GLN A 343 -4.24 -1.93 -0.23
C GLN A 343 -5.44 -2.61 -0.89
N PHE A 344 -5.57 -3.94 -0.77
CA PHE A 344 -6.74 -4.65 -1.29
C PHE A 344 -8.05 -4.16 -0.66
N TRP A 345 -8.09 -3.96 0.66
CA TRP A 345 -9.30 -3.48 1.34
C TRP A 345 -9.60 -2.02 1.06
N GLU A 346 -8.58 -1.17 0.96
CA GLU A 346 -8.73 0.22 0.49
C GLU A 346 -9.33 0.27 -0.92
N ASN A 347 -8.87 -0.60 -1.82
CA ASN A 347 -9.41 -0.69 -3.17
C ASN A 347 -10.81 -1.33 -3.23
N HIS A 348 -11.10 -2.30 -2.34
CA HIS A 348 -12.39 -2.99 -2.29
C HIS A 348 -13.49 -2.10 -1.71
N PHE A 349 -13.16 -1.29 -0.71
CA PHE A 349 -14.04 -0.30 -0.09
C PHE A 349 -13.64 1.12 -0.50
N VAL A 350 -13.45 1.32 -1.82
CA VAL A 350 -12.85 2.54 -2.34
C VAL A 350 -13.64 3.79 -1.98
N THR A 351 -12.90 4.86 -1.73
CA THR A 351 -13.37 6.19 -1.37
C THR A 351 -12.61 7.24 -2.19
N GLU A 352 -13.15 8.45 -2.23
CA GLU A 352 -12.52 9.60 -2.86
C GLU A 352 -12.28 10.71 -1.82
N HIS A 353 -11.00 11.03 -1.61
CA HIS A 353 -10.57 12.11 -0.72
C HIS A 353 -11.20 13.45 -1.09
N GLY A 354 -11.27 13.76 -2.40
CA GLY A 354 -11.87 14.98 -2.94
C GLY A 354 -13.31 15.17 -2.49
N LYS A 355 -14.13 14.12 -2.53
CA LYS A 355 -15.53 14.17 -2.09
C LYS A 355 -15.67 14.48 -0.60
N SER A 356 -14.74 13.99 0.23
CA SER A 356 -14.67 14.34 1.65
C SER A 356 -14.27 15.79 1.89
N ALA A 357 -13.31 16.32 1.11
CA ALA A 357 -12.91 17.72 1.18
C ALA A 357 -14.06 18.65 0.75
N ASP A 358 -14.74 18.35 -0.35
CA ASP A 358 -15.89 19.11 -0.86
C ASP A 358 -17.08 19.11 0.11
N TYR A 359 -17.31 18.00 0.82
CA TYR A 359 -18.33 17.97 1.88
C TYR A 359 -18.03 18.98 3.00
N LEU A 360 -16.75 19.20 3.33
CA LEU A 360 -16.33 20.12 4.37
C LEU A 360 -16.47 21.60 3.95
N ASP A 361 -16.56 21.92 2.67
CA ASP A 361 -16.89 23.28 2.18
C ASP A 361 -18.25 23.79 2.69
N ARG A 362 -19.15 22.87 3.08
CA ARG A 362 -20.42 23.23 3.75
C ARG A 362 -20.19 23.95 5.10
N TYR A 363 -19.01 23.82 5.69
CA TYR A 363 -18.70 24.28 7.05
C TYR A 363 -17.49 25.21 7.16
N TYR A 364 -16.53 25.12 6.22
CA TYR A 364 -15.29 25.89 6.21
C TYR A 364 -15.20 26.74 4.93
N SER A 365 -14.43 27.82 4.97
CA SER A 365 -14.22 28.67 3.78
C SER A 365 -13.03 28.21 2.95
N SER A 366 -12.97 28.64 1.69
CA SER A 366 -11.84 28.36 0.78
C SER A 366 -10.47 28.80 1.33
N SER A 367 -10.43 29.79 2.22
CA SER A 367 -9.21 30.18 2.96
C SER A 367 -8.70 29.11 3.94
N GLN A 368 -9.46 28.04 4.17
CA GLN A 368 -9.14 26.90 5.04
C GLN A 368 -8.99 25.59 4.24
N ALA A 369 -8.76 25.68 2.92
CA ALA A 369 -8.62 24.52 2.04
C ALA A 369 -7.64 23.47 2.58
N ASP A 370 -6.46 23.87 3.03
CA ASP A 370 -5.47 22.95 3.58
C ASP A 370 -6.00 22.13 4.77
N TYR A 371 -6.77 22.76 5.66
CA TYR A 371 -7.35 22.09 6.81
C TYR A 371 -8.42 21.07 6.41
N MET A 372 -9.28 21.42 5.46
CA MET A 372 -10.29 20.48 4.93
C MET A 372 -9.63 19.26 4.26
N ASN A 373 -8.59 19.50 3.45
CA ASN A 373 -7.82 18.44 2.82
C ASN A 373 -7.13 17.54 3.87
N GLN A 374 -6.64 18.12 4.98
CA GLN A 374 -6.03 17.35 6.07
C GLN A 374 -7.04 16.52 6.86
N LEU A 375 -8.25 17.06 7.09
CA LEU A 375 -9.34 16.32 7.71
C LEU A 375 -9.82 15.15 6.83
N ALA A 376 -9.98 15.38 5.54
CA ALA A 376 -10.33 14.33 4.59
C ALA A 376 -9.27 13.22 4.58
N ALA A 377 -7.97 13.57 4.59
CA ALA A 377 -6.89 12.59 4.69
C ALA A 377 -6.90 11.83 6.04
N GLN A 378 -7.31 12.48 7.12
CA GLN A 378 -7.48 11.84 8.43
C GLN A 378 -8.63 10.81 8.42
N PHE A 379 -9.71 11.04 7.67
CA PHE A 379 -10.81 10.07 7.55
C PHE A 379 -10.31 8.76 6.95
N GLU A 380 -9.63 8.85 5.80
CA GLU A 380 -9.03 7.70 5.11
C GLU A 380 -8.00 6.97 6.01
N TYR A 381 -7.16 7.73 6.70
CA TYR A 381 -6.16 7.16 7.62
C TYR A 381 -6.79 6.37 8.76
N ARG A 382 -7.81 6.93 9.42
CA ARG A 382 -8.47 6.29 10.58
C ARG A 382 -9.18 5.00 10.17
N GLU A 383 -9.76 4.95 8.99
CA GLU A 383 -10.34 3.74 8.40
C GLU A 383 -9.27 2.67 8.16
N ASN A 384 -8.20 3.01 7.44
CA ASN A 384 -7.09 2.10 7.15
C ASN A 384 -6.41 1.59 8.42
N LYS A 385 -6.24 2.45 9.43
CA LYS A 385 -5.71 2.08 10.75
C LYS A 385 -6.59 1.04 11.43
N LYS A 386 -7.92 1.19 11.39
CA LYS A 386 -8.85 0.21 11.97
C LYS A 386 -8.80 -1.13 11.23
N TRP A 387 -8.78 -1.14 9.89
CA TRP A 387 -8.60 -2.38 9.13
C TRP A 387 -7.29 -3.09 9.48
N ARG A 388 -6.21 -2.32 9.63
CA ARG A 388 -4.91 -2.87 10.04
C ARG A 388 -5.00 -3.57 11.39
N LEU A 389 -5.68 -2.98 12.37
CA LEU A 389 -5.88 -3.59 13.68
C LEU A 389 -6.70 -4.88 13.60
N VAL A 390 -7.69 -4.97 12.70
CA VAL A 390 -8.44 -6.21 12.47
C VAL A 390 -7.54 -7.28 11.87
N LEU A 391 -6.76 -6.97 10.83
CA LEU A 391 -5.90 -7.92 10.11
C LEU A 391 -4.69 -8.40 10.93
N LEU A 392 -4.26 -7.63 11.94
CA LEU A 392 -3.26 -8.07 12.92
C LEU A 392 -3.79 -9.14 13.88
N ARG A 393 -5.12 -9.33 14.00
CA ARG A 393 -5.69 -10.33 14.90
C ARG A 393 -5.90 -11.67 14.18
N PRO A 394 -5.66 -12.81 14.84
CA PRO A 394 -5.95 -14.14 14.31
C PRO A 394 -7.38 -14.37 13.85
N ASN A 395 -8.32 -13.75 14.54
CA ASN A 395 -9.74 -13.91 14.34
C ASN A 395 -10.40 -12.69 13.67
N GLY A 396 -9.63 -11.83 12.99
CA GLY A 396 -10.18 -10.71 12.25
C GLY A 396 -11.12 -11.17 11.14
N THR A 397 -12.34 -10.62 11.11
CA THR A 397 -13.40 -11.07 10.20
C THR A 397 -13.72 -10.06 9.11
N PHE A 398 -14.25 -10.52 7.98
CA PHE A 398 -14.80 -9.64 6.94
C PHE A 398 -15.91 -8.72 7.47
N HIS A 399 -16.79 -9.22 8.35
CA HIS A 399 -17.84 -8.40 8.95
C HIS A 399 -17.27 -7.18 9.69
N GLU A 400 -16.16 -7.35 10.42
CA GLU A 400 -15.50 -6.21 11.07
C GLU A 400 -14.91 -5.23 10.05
N LEU A 401 -14.32 -5.72 8.95
CA LEU A 401 -13.79 -4.87 7.88
C LEU A 401 -14.92 -4.06 7.19
N LEU A 402 -16.03 -4.73 6.87
CA LEU A 402 -17.22 -4.12 6.30
C LEU A 402 -17.81 -3.05 7.24
N LYS A 403 -17.92 -3.37 8.54
CA LYS A 403 -18.42 -2.42 9.55
C LYS A 403 -17.53 -1.20 9.68
N ILE A 404 -16.20 -1.38 9.64
CA ILE A 404 -15.26 -0.26 9.66
C ILE A 404 -15.52 0.68 8.47
N SER A 405 -15.77 0.12 7.29
CA SER A 405 -16.10 0.91 6.11
C SER A 405 -17.43 1.65 6.26
N ALA A 406 -18.49 0.94 6.67
CA ALA A 406 -19.81 1.54 6.86
C ALA A 406 -19.82 2.70 7.88
N GLU A 407 -18.96 2.65 8.89
CA GLU A 407 -18.81 3.69 9.92
C GLU A 407 -17.75 4.76 9.55
N SER A 408 -17.06 4.61 8.42
CA SER A 408 -16.04 5.56 8.00
C SER A 408 -16.70 6.87 7.55
N PRO A 409 -16.27 8.04 8.08
CA PRO A 409 -16.72 9.31 7.54
C PRO A 409 -16.47 9.45 6.05
N ALA A 410 -15.36 8.90 5.53
CA ALA A 410 -15.03 8.92 4.11
C ALA A 410 -16.11 8.18 3.30
N MET A 411 -16.46 6.95 3.68
CA MET A 411 -17.48 6.15 2.99
C MET A 411 -18.90 6.75 3.10
N ILE A 412 -19.28 7.22 4.29
CA ILE A 412 -20.60 7.83 4.52
C ILE A 412 -20.79 9.09 3.66
N ILE A 413 -19.73 9.86 3.46
CA ILE A 413 -19.72 11.02 2.56
C ILE A 413 -19.67 10.56 1.10
N PHE A 414 -18.78 9.62 0.77
CA PHE A 414 -18.51 9.18 -0.60
C PHE A 414 -19.75 8.60 -1.28
N LEU A 415 -20.62 7.88 -0.56
CA LEU A 415 -21.86 7.33 -1.10
C LEU A 415 -23.11 8.11 -0.67
N ASP A 416 -22.94 9.39 -0.32
CA ASP A 416 -24.01 10.36 -0.02
C ASP A 416 -24.99 9.91 1.08
N THR A 417 -24.50 9.04 1.98
CA THR A 417 -25.28 8.55 3.13
C THR A 417 -25.54 9.69 4.11
N VAL A 418 -24.65 10.69 4.19
CA VAL A 418 -24.85 11.93 4.96
C VAL A 418 -26.18 12.65 4.69
N ASP A 419 -26.73 12.48 3.48
CA ASP A 419 -27.98 13.11 3.05
C ASP A 419 -29.19 12.13 3.09
N SER A 420 -28.97 10.86 3.50
CA SER A 420 -30.01 9.81 3.54
C SER A 420 -31.00 9.99 4.70
N LYS A 421 -32.28 10.12 4.37
CA LYS A 421 -33.40 10.29 5.32
C LYS A 421 -34.55 9.37 4.95
N GLY A 422 -35.30 8.91 5.94
CA GLY A 422 -36.46 8.04 5.73
C GLY A 422 -37.63 8.36 6.65
N ASN A 423 -37.66 9.57 7.19
CA ASN A 423 -38.74 10.11 8.00
C ASN A 423 -39.75 10.90 7.15
N GLY A 424 -41.03 10.85 7.52
CA GLY A 424 -42.08 11.58 6.81
C GLY A 424 -42.19 11.19 5.34
N SER A 425 -42.05 12.17 4.44
CA SER A 425 -42.04 11.98 2.97
C SER A 425 -40.65 11.88 2.35
N ASN A 426 -39.58 11.89 3.17
CA ASN A 426 -38.22 11.78 2.65
C ASN A 426 -37.93 10.35 2.16
N ILE A 427 -37.29 10.26 1.00
CA ILE A 427 -36.87 8.99 0.38
C ILE A 427 -35.43 8.71 0.77
N ALA A 428 -35.14 7.46 1.14
CA ALA A 428 -33.80 7.02 1.50
C ALA A 428 -32.87 7.07 0.28
N ASN A 429 -31.60 7.45 0.48
CA ASN A 429 -30.61 7.40 -0.58
C ASN A 429 -30.17 5.93 -0.78
N GLU A 430 -30.29 5.43 -2.01
CA GLU A 430 -29.98 4.04 -2.37
C GLU A 430 -28.50 3.77 -2.65
N ASN A 431 -27.67 4.79 -2.88
CA ASN A 431 -26.30 4.62 -3.37
C ASN A 431 -25.49 3.64 -2.50
N TYR A 432 -25.41 3.88 -1.18
CA TYR A 432 -24.68 2.96 -0.30
C TYR A 432 -25.28 1.55 -0.26
N ALA A 433 -26.61 1.41 -0.29
CA ALA A 433 -27.24 0.09 -0.29
C ALA A 433 -26.99 -0.68 -1.60
N ARG A 434 -26.92 0.05 -2.72
CA ARG A 434 -26.52 -0.51 -4.01
C ARG A 434 -25.09 -1.01 -3.93
N GLU A 435 -24.12 -0.15 -3.62
CA GLU A 435 -22.71 -0.57 -3.60
C GLU A 435 -22.43 -1.65 -2.55
N LEU A 436 -23.13 -1.62 -1.41
CA LEU A 436 -23.08 -2.67 -0.40
C LEU A 436 -23.40 -4.05 -1.00
N LEU A 437 -24.45 -4.17 -1.81
CA LEU A 437 -24.86 -5.43 -2.44
C LEU A 437 -24.03 -5.72 -3.70
N GLU A 438 -23.86 -4.75 -4.59
CA GLU A 438 -23.25 -4.94 -5.90
C GLU A 438 -21.72 -5.07 -5.84
N LEU A 439 -21.03 -4.26 -5.02
CA LEU A 439 -19.58 -4.09 -5.08
C LEU A 439 -18.84 -4.58 -3.83
N PHE A 440 -19.47 -4.51 -2.66
CA PHE A 440 -18.84 -4.86 -1.38
C PHE A 440 -19.19 -6.26 -0.89
N THR A 441 -20.33 -6.84 -1.30
CA THR A 441 -20.76 -8.14 -0.78
C THR A 441 -21.10 -9.17 -1.85
N PHE A 442 -22.26 -9.10 -2.51
CA PHE A 442 -22.75 -10.23 -3.31
C PHE A 442 -22.13 -10.27 -4.71
N GLY A 443 -21.66 -9.13 -5.22
CA GLY A 443 -21.33 -8.97 -6.63
C GLY A 443 -22.56 -8.55 -7.45
N VAL A 444 -22.32 -8.00 -8.64
CA VAL A 444 -23.39 -7.57 -9.56
C VAL A 444 -24.31 -8.75 -9.91
N ASP A 445 -25.62 -8.52 -9.88
CA ASP A 445 -26.68 -9.46 -10.30
C ASP A 445 -26.69 -10.84 -9.60
N ASN A 446 -26.26 -10.91 -8.32
CA ASN A 446 -26.08 -12.19 -7.62
C ASN A 446 -26.94 -12.34 -6.35
N GLY A 447 -28.24 -12.64 -6.50
CA GLY A 447 -29.10 -13.03 -5.36
C GLY A 447 -29.91 -11.92 -4.69
N TYR A 448 -29.95 -10.72 -5.28
CA TYR A 448 -30.83 -9.61 -4.91
C TYR A 448 -31.50 -9.01 -6.15
N ASP A 449 -32.46 -8.11 -5.95
CA ASP A 449 -33.04 -7.28 -7.00
C ASP A 449 -33.16 -5.80 -6.57
N GLN A 450 -33.78 -4.98 -7.40
CA GLN A 450 -33.96 -3.55 -7.13
C GLN A 450 -34.82 -3.28 -5.88
N ASP A 451 -35.80 -4.13 -5.57
CA ASP A 451 -36.65 -3.92 -4.39
C ASP A 451 -35.86 -4.18 -3.10
N ASP A 452 -34.92 -5.14 -3.11
CA ASP A 452 -34.00 -5.36 -2.00
C ASP A 452 -33.09 -4.16 -1.74
N ILE A 453 -32.61 -3.49 -2.80
CA ILE A 453 -31.79 -2.27 -2.69
C ILE A 453 -32.62 -1.16 -2.02
N VAL A 454 -33.86 -0.97 -2.48
CA VAL A 454 -34.78 0.02 -1.91
C VAL A 454 -35.06 -0.26 -0.44
N GLU A 455 -35.35 -1.50 -0.06
CA GLU A 455 -35.58 -1.85 1.36
C GLU A 455 -34.32 -1.71 2.22
N THR A 456 -33.17 -2.14 1.70
CA THR A 456 -31.87 -2.03 2.38
C THR A 456 -31.47 -0.58 2.63
N SER A 457 -31.72 0.32 1.67
CA SER A 457 -31.40 1.76 1.78
C SER A 457 -32.01 2.42 3.02
N LYS A 458 -33.18 1.96 3.45
CA LYS A 458 -33.90 2.53 4.60
C LYS A 458 -33.13 2.32 5.91
N ALA A 459 -32.28 1.30 6.00
CA ALA A 459 -31.44 1.05 7.18
C ALA A 459 -30.34 2.10 7.38
N TRP A 460 -29.87 2.71 6.29
CA TRP A 460 -28.81 3.72 6.29
C TRP A 460 -29.31 5.14 6.51
N THR A 461 -30.63 5.31 6.65
CA THR A 461 -31.22 6.61 6.98
C THR A 461 -30.83 7.04 8.40
N GLY A 462 -30.41 8.30 8.54
CA GLY A 462 -29.93 8.84 9.82
C GLY A 462 -28.46 8.55 10.13
N TRP A 463 -27.74 7.79 9.30
CA TRP A 463 -26.28 7.74 9.37
C TRP A 463 -25.71 9.05 8.81
N GLY A 464 -24.67 9.59 9.43
CA GLY A 464 -24.08 10.85 8.98
C GLY A 464 -22.76 11.16 9.65
N VAL A 465 -22.22 12.34 9.37
CA VAL A 465 -20.93 12.79 9.89
C VAL A 465 -21.13 14.14 10.59
N ASP A 466 -20.53 14.31 11.76
CA ASP A 466 -20.56 15.56 12.53
C ASP A 466 -19.33 15.70 13.43
N ILE A 467 -19.12 16.90 13.97
CA ILE A 467 -18.03 17.21 14.90
C ILE A 467 -18.47 17.04 16.35
N VAL A 468 -17.78 16.16 17.09
CA VAL A 468 -18.15 15.75 18.46
C VAL A 468 -16.94 15.77 19.40
N ASP A 469 -17.18 15.79 20.71
CA ASP A 469 -16.07 15.75 21.69
C ASP A 469 -15.53 14.33 21.93
N GLN A 470 -16.38 13.31 21.85
CA GLN A 470 -16.03 11.91 22.10
C GLN A 470 -16.28 11.08 20.83
N PRO A 471 -15.24 10.81 20.01
CA PRO A 471 -15.41 10.22 18.70
C PRO A 471 -15.92 8.76 18.69
N ASP A 472 -15.92 8.08 19.84
CA ASP A 472 -16.33 6.68 20.00
C ASP A 472 -17.82 6.51 20.31
N ASN A 473 -18.56 7.61 20.52
CA ASN A 473 -20.00 7.57 20.78
C ASN A 473 -20.79 8.06 19.56
N PRO A 474 -21.43 7.14 18.78
CA PRO A 474 -22.17 7.53 17.59
C PRO A 474 -23.45 8.32 17.89
N PHE A 475 -23.90 8.41 19.14
CA PHE A 475 -25.13 9.14 19.50
C PHE A 475 -24.87 10.54 20.04
N GLN A 476 -23.61 10.98 20.05
CA GLN A 476 -23.28 12.30 20.56
C GLN A 476 -23.85 13.39 19.65
N THR A 477 -24.39 14.43 20.27
CA THR A 477 -24.76 15.64 19.55
C THR A 477 -23.51 16.40 19.12
N ARG A 478 -23.63 17.21 18.08
CA ARG A 478 -22.58 18.16 17.69
C ARG A 478 -22.03 18.91 18.90
N THR A 479 -20.71 19.01 18.98
CA THR A 479 -20.04 19.76 20.04
C THR A 479 -20.46 21.23 20.02
N THR A 480 -20.48 21.84 21.20
CA THR A 480 -20.65 23.29 21.36
C THR A 480 -19.34 23.95 21.79
N ASN A 481 -18.27 23.17 21.98
CA ASN A 481 -16.97 23.64 22.43
C ASN A 481 -16.32 24.50 21.33
N ARG A 482 -15.97 25.73 21.68
CA ARG A 482 -15.27 26.67 20.81
C ARG A 482 -14.41 27.62 21.65
N PRO A 483 -13.38 28.26 21.07
CA PRO A 483 -12.59 29.26 21.78
C PRO A 483 -13.46 30.43 22.22
N ALA A 484 -13.17 30.96 23.41
CA ALA A 484 -13.83 32.15 23.92
C ALA A 484 -13.66 33.34 22.95
N GLY A 485 -14.73 34.10 22.73
CA GLY A 485 -14.72 35.26 21.82
C GLY A 485 -14.88 34.93 20.33
N THR A 486 -15.04 33.66 19.94
CA THR A 486 -15.30 33.29 18.54
C THR A 486 -16.79 33.20 18.22
N ALA A 487 -17.14 33.45 16.95
CA ALA A 487 -18.51 33.38 16.46
C ALA A 487 -19.10 31.97 16.58
N ASN A 488 -20.43 31.88 16.71
CA ASN A 488 -21.17 30.61 16.75
C ASN A 488 -21.27 29.97 15.35
N SER A 489 -20.14 29.48 14.84
CA SER A 489 -20.00 28.82 13.54
C SER A 489 -19.38 27.43 13.71
N VAL A 490 -19.74 26.47 12.85
CA VAL A 490 -19.16 25.11 12.84
C VAL A 490 -17.64 25.17 12.64
N SER A 491 -17.16 26.10 11.82
CA SER A 491 -15.73 26.32 11.59
C SER A 491 -14.91 26.70 12.83
N ASN A 492 -15.57 27.15 13.91
CA ASN A 492 -14.92 27.51 15.18
C ASN A 492 -15.02 26.40 16.25
N LEU A 493 -15.76 25.32 15.96
CA LEU A 493 -15.93 24.22 16.89
C LEU A 493 -14.64 23.41 17.05
N ILE A 494 -14.44 22.89 18.27
CA ILE A 494 -13.32 22.04 18.64
C ILE A 494 -13.86 20.65 18.91
N GLY A 495 -13.38 19.66 18.17
CA GLY A 495 -13.80 18.28 18.31
C GLY A 495 -13.28 17.43 17.17
N HIS A 496 -13.81 16.22 17.09
CA HIS A 496 -13.46 15.22 16.09
C HIS A 496 -14.62 15.04 15.12
N TRP A 497 -14.35 15.22 13.83
CA TRP A 497 -15.28 14.78 12.79
C TRP A 497 -15.32 13.25 12.76
N THR A 498 -16.51 12.68 12.91
CA THR A 498 -16.70 11.24 13.03
C THR A 498 -18.12 10.85 12.63
N PHE A 499 -18.38 9.55 12.55
CA PHE A 499 -19.72 9.01 12.37
C PHE A 499 -20.65 9.39 13.53
N VAL A 500 -21.83 9.93 13.19
CA VAL A 500 -22.93 10.15 14.11
C VAL A 500 -24.22 9.55 13.54
N TYR A 501 -25.05 9.05 14.43
CA TYR A 501 -26.37 8.55 14.14
C TYR A 501 -27.43 9.55 14.60
N LYS A 502 -28.36 9.90 13.70
CA LYS A 502 -29.44 10.87 13.86
C LYS A 502 -30.79 10.16 13.87
N PRO A 503 -31.28 9.71 15.05
CA PRO A 503 -32.53 8.96 15.17
C PRO A 503 -33.74 9.60 14.48
N GLY A 504 -33.84 10.92 14.51
CA GLY A 504 -34.97 11.67 13.94
C GLY A 504 -35.09 11.53 12.42
N ASN A 505 -34.02 11.15 11.72
CA ASN A 505 -34.00 10.98 10.26
C ASN A 505 -34.26 9.53 9.82
N HIS A 506 -34.30 8.59 10.77
CA HIS A 506 -34.36 7.16 10.45
C HIS A 506 -35.76 6.69 10.05
N ASN A 507 -35.83 5.79 9.08
CA ASN A 507 -37.03 5.05 8.74
C ASN A 507 -37.29 3.99 9.81
N ASN A 508 -38.25 4.25 10.71
CA ASN A 508 -38.54 3.33 11.81
C ASN A 508 -39.51 2.19 11.45
N ARG A 509 -39.95 2.09 10.19
CA ARG A 509 -40.87 1.03 9.76
C ARG A 509 -40.14 -0.31 9.72
N GLN A 510 -40.93 -1.38 9.80
CA GLN A 510 -40.46 -2.73 9.54
C GLN A 510 -39.82 -2.79 8.15
N LYS A 511 -38.73 -3.54 8.01
CA LYS A 511 -38.06 -3.80 6.74
C LYS A 511 -38.04 -5.31 6.52
N VAL A 512 -38.37 -5.74 5.32
CA VAL A 512 -38.29 -7.15 4.90
C VAL A 512 -37.39 -7.17 3.70
N ILE A 513 -36.19 -7.71 3.88
CA ILE A 513 -35.14 -7.75 2.86
C ILE A 513 -35.05 -9.20 2.36
N PHE A 514 -34.90 -9.39 1.05
CA PHE A 514 -34.89 -10.70 0.38
C PHE A 514 -36.18 -11.53 0.61
N PRO A 515 -37.38 -10.94 0.44
CA PRO A 515 -38.63 -11.60 0.77
C PRO A 515 -38.80 -12.93 0.01
N GLY A 516 -38.99 -14.03 0.75
CA GLY A 516 -39.19 -15.37 0.22
C GLY A 516 -37.99 -15.99 -0.51
N LYS A 517 -36.81 -15.37 -0.50
CA LYS A 517 -35.65 -15.85 -1.25
C LYS A 517 -34.90 -16.95 -0.48
N THR A 518 -34.40 -17.91 -1.24
CA THR A 518 -33.59 -19.04 -0.75
C THR A 518 -32.31 -19.16 -1.55
N VAL A 519 -31.22 -19.57 -0.90
CA VAL A 519 -29.92 -19.75 -1.55
C VAL A 519 -30.07 -20.76 -2.72
N PRO A 520 -29.61 -20.42 -3.94
CA PRO A 520 -29.74 -21.29 -5.12
C PRO A 520 -29.07 -22.67 -4.95
N GLU A 521 -29.57 -23.66 -5.70
CA GLU A 521 -29.06 -25.04 -5.67
C GLU A 521 -27.57 -25.15 -6.04
N ARG A 522 -27.07 -24.25 -6.90
CA ARG A 522 -25.66 -24.20 -7.34
C ARG A 522 -24.65 -24.16 -6.19
N PHE A 523 -25.06 -23.69 -5.01
CA PHE A 523 -24.18 -23.64 -3.84
C PHE A 523 -24.00 -24.98 -3.14
N GLY A 524 -24.87 -25.97 -3.40
CA GLY A 524 -24.85 -27.27 -2.74
C GLY A 524 -24.99 -27.20 -1.20
N PRO A 525 -25.01 -28.35 -0.52
CA PRO A 525 -24.99 -28.38 0.95
C PRO A 525 -23.72 -27.74 1.52
N PRO A 526 -23.78 -27.10 2.69
CA PRO A 526 -24.98 -26.98 3.53
C PRO A 526 -25.85 -25.76 3.15
N TYR A 527 -25.50 -25.01 2.11
CA TYR A 527 -26.07 -23.70 1.77
C TYR A 527 -27.38 -23.77 0.99
N ALA A 528 -27.47 -24.66 -0.01
CA ALA A 528 -28.60 -24.74 -0.93
C ALA A 528 -29.95 -24.83 -0.20
N GLY A 529 -30.93 -24.03 -0.63
CA GLY A 529 -32.27 -24.00 -0.06
C GLY A 529 -32.40 -23.26 1.28
N ARG A 530 -31.30 -22.76 1.88
CA ARG A 530 -31.38 -21.94 3.08
C ARG A 530 -32.17 -20.65 2.79
N PRO A 531 -33.25 -20.34 3.53
CA PRO A 531 -33.88 -19.03 3.41
C PRO A 531 -32.94 -17.95 3.94
N TYR A 532 -32.91 -16.81 3.26
CA TYR A 532 -32.10 -15.66 3.67
C TYR A 532 -32.88 -14.35 3.75
N GLU A 533 -34.22 -14.45 3.82
CA GLU A 533 -35.07 -13.32 4.17
C GLU A 533 -34.67 -12.76 5.55
N LEU A 534 -34.44 -11.45 5.63
CA LEU A 534 -34.15 -10.74 6.86
C LEU A 534 -35.32 -9.81 7.21
N ARG A 535 -35.94 -10.06 8.37
CA ARG A 535 -37.03 -9.22 8.91
C ARG A 535 -36.52 -8.35 10.05
N LEU A 536 -36.32 -7.08 9.78
CA LEU A 536 -35.96 -6.09 10.79
C LEU A 536 -37.25 -5.54 11.44
N PRO A 537 -37.35 -5.54 12.78
CA PRO A 537 -38.56 -5.11 13.46
C PRO A 537 -38.83 -3.61 13.29
N VAL A 538 -40.05 -3.19 13.61
CA VAL A 538 -40.34 -1.76 13.84
C VAL A 538 -39.42 -1.26 14.97
N ARG A 539 -38.73 -0.15 14.73
CA ARG A 539 -37.84 0.45 15.74
C ARG A 539 -38.63 1.51 16.52
N THR A 540 -39.02 1.19 17.76
CA THR A 540 -39.80 2.10 18.63
C THR A 540 -38.90 3.09 19.40
N GLY A 541 -39.39 4.31 19.63
CA GLY A 541 -38.67 5.41 20.31
C GLY A 541 -38.55 6.71 19.48
N THR A 542 -39.51 6.96 18.60
CA THR A 542 -39.37 7.68 17.32
C THR A 542 -39.48 9.21 17.37
N THR A 543 -39.22 9.84 18.51
CA THR A 543 -39.09 11.30 18.60
C THR A 543 -37.84 11.65 19.40
N ASN A 544 -36.82 12.20 18.73
CA ASN A 544 -35.60 12.77 19.31
C ASN A 544 -35.09 12.03 20.57
N GLY A 545 -34.60 10.79 20.42
CA GLY A 545 -33.94 10.06 21.52
C GLY A 545 -33.78 8.54 21.35
N GLY A 546 -34.57 7.88 20.50
CA GLY A 546 -34.48 6.43 20.31
C GLY A 546 -33.28 5.97 19.49
N THR A 547 -32.28 5.37 20.11
CA THR A 547 -31.03 4.94 19.44
C THR A 547 -31.11 3.59 18.73
N ASN A 548 -32.21 2.86 18.86
CA ASN A 548 -32.35 1.48 18.36
C ASN A 548 -32.30 1.34 16.84
N GLY A 549 -32.60 2.38 16.06
CA GLY A 549 -32.64 2.28 14.59
C GLY A 549 -31.28 2.00 13.93
N ILE A 550 -30.17 2.39 14.57
CA ILE A 550 -28.81 2.10 14.07
C ILE A 550 -28.57 0.59 13.92
N LYS A 551 -29.29 -0.22 14.71
CA LYS A 551 -29.18 -1.68 14.69
C LYS A 551 -29.58 -2.27 13.35
N ASP A 552 -30.43 -1.59 12.56
CA ASP A 552 -30.79 -2.06 11.22
C ASP A 552 -29.55 -2.22 10.35
N GLY A 553 -28.65 -1.24 10.34
CA GLY A 553 -27.40 -1.31 9.58
C GLY A 553 -26.48 -2.44 10.06
N TYR A 554 -26.31 -2.59 11.38
CA TYR A 554 -25.47 -3.65 11.95
C TYR A 554 -26.03 -5.05 11.71
N GLU A 555 -27.35 -5.24 11.82
CA GLU A 555 -28.01 -6.52 11.57
C GLU A 555 -27.93 -6.90 10.08
N ILE A 556 -28.06 -5.93 9.16
CA ILE A 556 -27.85 -6.14 7.72
C ILE A 556 -26.41 -6.53 7.43
N MET A 557 -25.41 -5.78 7.91
CA MET A 557 -24.00 -6.10 7.65
C MET A 557 -23.62 -7.49 8.16
N ALA A 558 -24.07 -7.85 9.37
CA ALA A 558 -23.85 -9.18 9.93
C ALA A 558 -24.52 -10.27 9.07
N HIS A 559 -25.75 -10.03 8.61
CA HIS A 559 -26.47 -10.95 7.74
C HIS A 559 -25.78 -11.14 6.39
N LEU A 560 -25.45 -10.05 5.69
CA LEU A 560 -24.79 -10.11 4.39
C LEU A 560 -23.42 -10.79 4.46
N ALA A 561 -22.63 -10.51 5.53
CA ALA A 561 -21.32 -11.13 5.72
C ALA A 561 -21.36 -12.65 5.95
N ASP A 562 -22.51 -13.20 6.38
CA ASP A 562 -22.68 -14.64 6.61
C ASP A 562 -23.20 -15.39 5.36
N LEU A 563 -23.69 -14.67 4.35
CA LEU A 563 -24.32 -15.30 3.18
C LEU A 563 -23.32 -15.85 2.17
N PRO A 564 -23.61 -17.00 1.53
CA PRO A 564 -22.69 -17.67 0.62
C PRO A 564 -22.34 -16.85 -0.62
N PHE A 565 -23.19 -15.90 -1.03
CA PHE A 565 -22.91 -14.95 -2.10
C PHE A 565 -21.67 -14.10 -1.77
N THR A 566 -21.61 -13.55 -0.55
CA THR A 566 -20.45 -12.80 -0.04
C THR A 566 -19.24 -13.68 0.14
N GLN A 567 -19.43 -14.88 0.70
CA GLN A 567 -18.33 -15.85 0.88
C GLN A 567 -17.66 -16.17 -0.46
N GLU A 568 -18.45 -16.43 -1.52
CA GLU A 568 -17.96 -16.66 -2.87
C GLU A 568 -17.26 -15.41 -3.44
N PHE A 569 -17.94 -14.26 -3.42
CA PHE A 569 -17.44 -13.03 -4.04
C PHE A 569 -16.09 -12.60 -3.46
N ILE A 570 -15.97 -12.53 -2.13
CA ILE A 570 -14.71 -12.15 -1.47
C ILE A 570 -13.63 -13.20 -1.68
N SER A 571 -13.98 -14.50 -1.66
CA SER A 571 -13.03 -15.58 -1.95
C SER A 571 -12.49 -15.49 -3.37
N VAL A 572 -13.34 -15.18 -4.35
CA VAL A 572 -12.93 -14.97 -5.75
C VAL A 572 -11.97 -13.79 -5.86
N LYS A 573 -12.30 -12.64 -5.24
CA LYS A 573 -11.42 -11.46 -5.26
C LYS A 573 -10.04 -11.74 -4.62
N LEU A 574 -10.01 -12.46 -3.50
CA LEU A 574 -8.76 -12.87 -2.85
C LEU A 574 -7.97 -13.89 -3.69
N CYS A 575 -8.65 -14.84 -4.34
CA CYS A 575 -8.00 -15.77 -5.27
C CYS A 575 -7.42 -15.03 -6.48
N ARG A 576 -8.14 -14.04 -7.04
CA ARG A 576 -7.63 -13.18 -8.10
C ARG A 576 -6.38 -12.43 -7.67
N LEU A 577 -6.36 -11.89 -6.45
CA LEU A 577 -5.21 -11.17 -5.92
C LEU A 577 -3.97 -12.07 -5.81
N PHE A 578 -4.12 -13.27 -5.24
CA PHE A 578 -2.98 -14.09 -4.84
C PHE A 578 -2.59 -15.23 -5.79
N VAL A 579 -3.50 -15.65 -6.68
CA VAL A 579 -3.30 -16.85 -7.52
C VAL A 579 -3.15 -16.44 -8.99
N HIS A 580 -4.24 -16.08 -9.66
CA HIS A 580 -4.27 -15.62 -11.06
C HIS A 580 -5.62 -14.96 -11.39
N ASP A 581 -5.74 -14.30 -12.53
CA ASP A 581 -6.91 -13.47 -12.87
C ASP A 581 -8.17 -14.29 -13.23
N ASP A 582 -8.02 -15.52 -13.73
CA ASP A 582 -9.09 -16.36 -14.32
C ASP A 582 -10.10 -16.98 -13.31
N PHE A 583 -10.26 -16.42 -12.12
CA PHE A 583 -11.35 -16.81 -11.23
C PHE A 583 -12.62 -16.05 -11.60
N GLU A 584 -13.78 -16.71 -11.53
CA GLU A 584 -15.09 -16.13 -11.82
C GLU A 584 -16.03 -16.23 -10.62
N THR A 585 -17.15 -15.51 -10.63
CA THR A 585 -18.27 -15.72 -9.70
C THR A 585 -19.40 -16.48 -10.40
N GLY A 586 -20.23 -17.19 -9.63
CA GLY A 586 -21.37 -17.92 -10.17
C GLY A 586 -21.07 -19.39 -10.45
N TYR A 587 -20.07 -19.98 -9.79
CA TYR A 587 -19.77 -21.40 -9.94
C TYR A 587 -20.96 -22.27 -9.54
N ASP A 588 -21.10 -23.40 -10.23
CA ASP A 588 -21.94 -24.51 -9.80
C ASP A 588 -21.12 -25.50 -8.98
N PHE A 589 -21.17 -25.35 -7.65
CA PHE A 589 -20.45 -26.19 -6.70
C PHE A 589 -21.02 -27.60 -6.59
N THR A 590 -22.10 -27.92 -7.31
CA THR A 590 -22.65 -29.27 -7.40
C THR A 590 -22.12 -30.05 -8.60
N ASP A 591 -21.41 -29.40 -9.53
CA ASP A 591 -20.86 -30.04 -10.72
C ASP A 591 -19.76 -31.07 -10.32
N PRO A 592 -19.91 -32.36 -10.66
CA PRO A 592 -18.86 -33.35 -10.42
C PRO A 592 -17.54 -33.04 -11.16
N ASN A 593 -17.59 -32.24 -12.23
CA ASN A 593 -16.44 -31.81 -13.02
C ASN A 593 -15.99 -30.37 -12.71
N LEU A 594 -16.35 -29.82 -11.54
CA LEU A 594 -15.97 -28.48 -11.12
C LEU A 594 -14.47 -28.22 -11.34
N SER A 595 -14.16 -27.04 -11.89
CA SER A 595 -12.79 -26.63 -12.19
C SER A 595 -11.92 -26.56 -10.92
N PRO A 596 -10.59 -26.61 -11.03
CA PRO A 596 -9.69 -26.39 -9.90
C PRO A 596 -9.96 -25.08 -9.15
N GLU A 597 -10.30 -24.01 -9.88
CA GLU A 597 -10.61 -22.67 -9.35
C GLU A 597 -11.90 -22.72 -8.53
N GLY A 598 -12.96 -23.30 -9.08
CA GLY A 598 -14.23 -23.49 -8.37
C GLY A 598 -14.06 -24.35 -7.11
N LYS A 599 -13.23 -25.39 -7.16
CA LYS A 599 -12.89 -26.22 -5.99
C LYS A 599 -12.13 -25.42 -4.92
N LEU A 600 -11.22 -24.53 -5.31
CA LEU A 600 -10.51 -23.68 -4.37
C LEU A 600 -11.45 -22.65 -3.72
N VAL A 601 -12.27 -21.96 -4.51
CA VAL A 601 -13.28 -21.02 -4.00
C VAL A 601 -14.22 -21.72 -3.04
N ARG A 602 -14.66 -22.93 -3.36
CA ARG A 602 -15.49 -23.74 -2.46
C ARG A 602 -14.83 -23.97 -1.10
N ARG A 603 -13.55 -24.37 -1.08
CA ARG A 603 -12.80 -24.57 0.17
C ARG A 603 -12.62 -23.27 0.96
N CYS A 604 -12.49 -22.13 0.28
CA CYS A 604 -12.42 -20.82 0.92
C CYS A 604 -13.73 -20.47 1.62
N MET A 605 -14.87 -20.72 0.96
CA MET A 605 -16.20 -20.56 1.55
C MET A 605 -16.41 -21.48 2.75
N GLU A 606 -15.94 -22.73 2.68
CA GLU A 606 -16.01 -23.66 3.82
C GLU A 606 -15.15 -23.19 5.00
N ALA A 607 -13.95 -22.65 4.76
CA ALA A 607 -13.14 -22.04 5.82
C ALA A 607 -13.81 -20.80 6.42
N TRP A 608 -14.50 -20.02 5.60
CA TRP A 608 -15.31 -18.89 6.06
C TRP A 608 -16.45 -19.34 6.97
N GLU A 609 -17.23 -20.33 6.53
CA GLU A 609 -18.42 -20.86 7.22
C GLU A 609 -18.07 -21.60 8.52
N ASN A 610 -16.95 -22.31 8.54
CA ASN A 610 -16.50 -23.08 9.71
C ASN A 610 -15.68 -22.25 10.72
N GLY A 611 -15.34 -21.01 10.39
CA GLY A 611 -14.66 -20.10 11.30
C GLY A 611 -15.49 -19.80 12.54
N SER A 612 -14.84 -19.59 13.69
CA SER A 612 -15.48 -19.12 14.92
C SER A 612 -14.70 -17.95 15.52
N PRO A 613 -15.14 -16.68 15.33
CA PRO A 613 -16.32 -16.26 14.56
C PRO A 613 -16.19 -16.56 13.06
N LYS A 614 -17.32 -16.61 12.34
CA LYS A 614 -17.34 -16.83 10.89
C LYS A 614 -16.66 -15.69 10.13
N GLY A 615 -16.16 -16.00 8.93
CA GLY A 615 -15.57 -14.99 8.04
C GLY A 615 -14.17 -14.54 8.41
N GLN A 616 -13.39 -15.39 9.09
CA GLN A 616 -12.00 -15.12 9.41
C GLN A 616 -11.13 -15.08 8.16
N ILE A 617 -10.62 -13.89 7.81
CA ILE A 617 -9.81 -13.67 6.60
C ILE A 617 -8.55 -14.52 6.62
N ARG A 618 -7.89 -14.67 7.79
CA ARG A 618 -6.69 -15.50 7.92
C ARG A 618 -6.93 -16.97 7.56
N GLN A 619 -8.10 -17.53 7.90
CA GLN A 619 -8.42 -18.92 7.57
C GLN A 619 -8.63 -19.10 6.07
N VAL A 620 -9.31 -18.16 5.42
CA VAL A 620 -9.49 -18.13 3.96
C VAL A 620 -8.14 -18.04 3.26
N LEU A 621 -7.27 -17.13 3.67
CA LEU A 621 -5.92 -17.00 3.13
C LEU A 621 -5.08 -18.26 3.34
N SER A 622 -5.22 -18.92 4.49
CA SER A 622 -4.56 -20.20 4.74
C SER A 622 -4.99 -21.28 3.74
N VAL A 623 -6.27 -21.34 3.37
CA VAL A 623 -6.75 -22.26 2.32
C VAL A 623 -6.10 -21.92 0.98
N ILE A 624 -6.09 -20.63 0.59
CA ILE A 624 -5.49 -20.17 -0.67
C ILE A 624 -4.01 -20.54 -0.72
N PHE A 625 -3.23 -20.19 0.30
CA PHE A 625 -1.79 -20.41 0.30
C PHE A 625 -1.36 -21.87 0.50
N ASN A 626 -2.29 -22.74 0.93
CA ASN A 626 -2.09 -24.19 0.99
C ASN A 626 -2.73 -24.94 -0.19
N SER A 627 -3.25 -24.23 -1.20
CA SER A 627 -3.80 -24.82 -2.41
C SER A 627 -2.73 -25.20 -3.43
N ASP A 628 -3.04 -26.19 -4.27
CA ASP A 628 -2.16 -26.55 -5.38
C ASP A 628 -2.07 -25.41 -6.40
N LEU A 629 -3.16 -24.70 -6.67
CA LEU A 629 -3.16 -23.57 -7.62
C LEU A 629 -2.18 -22.46 -7.21
N PHE A 630 -2.07 -22.17 -5.92
CA PHE A 630 -1.08 -21.22 -5.41
C PHE A 630 0.34 -21.81 -5.40
N ARG A 631 0.50 -23.04 -4.94
CA ARG A 631 1.83 -23.62 -4.68
C ARG A 631 2.53 -24.20 -5.91
N THR A 632 1.78 -24.44 -6.98
CA THR A 632 2.30 -25.00 -8.22
C THR A 632 2.61 -23.91 -9.25
N GLN A 633 3.28 -24.33 -10.32
CA GLN A 633 3.74 -23.44 -11.39
C GLN A 633 2.60 -22.73 -12.13
N SER A 634 1.36 -23.24 -12.07
CA SER A 634 0.19 -22.60 -12.66
C SER A 634 -0.15 -21.24 -12.02
N GLY A 635 0.29 -20.99 -10.78
CA GLY A 635 0.15 -19.70 -10.11
C GLY A 635 1.29 -18.72 -10.40
N SER A 636 2.33 -19.12 -11.13
CA SER A 636 3.47 -18.25 -11.46
C SER A 636 3.26 -17.53 -12.80
N ALA A 637 3.65 -16.26 -12.88
CA ALA A 637 3.65 -15.46 -14.11
C ALA A 637 2.25 -15.26 -14.75
N GLN A 638 1.20 -15.27 -13.94
CA GLN A 638 -0.19 -15.07 -14.39
C GLN A 638 -0.73 -13.68 -14.10
N LYS A 639 0.02 -12.81 -13.40
CA LYS A 639 -0.43 -11.45 -13.11
C LYS A 639 0.56 -10.42 -13.57
N VAL A 640 0.03 -9.24 -13.84
CA VAL A 640 0.78 -8.03 -14.17
C VAL A 640 0.77 -7.15 -12.94
N LYS A 641 1.94 -6.66 -12.54
CA LYS A 641 2.08 -5.64 -11.50
C LYS A 641 1.27 -4.41 -11.89
N THR A 642 0.45 -3.94 -10.97
CA THR A 642 -0.09 -2.58 -10.98
C THR A 642 1.06 -1.55 -10.92
N PRO A 643 0.79 -0.26 -11.25
CA PRO A 643 1.79 0.80 -11.13
C PRO A 643 2.45 0.92 -9.75
N LEU A 644 1.66 0.74 -8.69
CA LEU A 644 2.17 0.78 -7.31
C LEU A 644 3.10 -0.41 -7.04
N GLU A 645 2.70 -1.62 -7.42
CA GLU A 645 3.52 -2.82 -7.26
C GLU A 645 4.81 -2.75 -8.06
N PHE A 646 4.76 -2.22 -9.29
CA PHE A 646 5.95 -2.02 -10.11
C PHE A 646 6.97 -1.10 -9.43
N THR A 647 6.53 0.08 -8.99
CA THR A 647 7.41 1.08 -8.37
C THR A 647 7.94 0.62 -7.00
N VAL A 648 7.09 0.06 -6.15
CA VAL A 648 7.50 -0.47 -4.83
C VAL A 648 8.44 -1.66 -5.00
N SER A 649 8.14 -2.63 -5.88
CA SER A 649 8.99 -3.81 -6.09
C SER A 649 10.40 -3.44 -6.53
N ALA A 650 10.55 -2.42 -7.38
CA ALA A 650 11.85 -1.95 -7.84
C ALA A 650 12.67 -1.33 -6.70
N VAL A 651 12.03 -0.53 -5.83
CA VAL A 651 12.71 0.02 -4.65
C VAL A 651 13.12 -1.11 -3.70
N ARG A 652 12.22 -2.06 -3.42
CA ARG A 652 12.50 -3.18 -2.52
C ARG A 652 13.65 -4.05 -3.00
N ALA A 653 13.61 -4.49 -4.25
CA ALA A 653 14.63 -5.39 -4.81
C ALA A 653 16.04 -4.77 -4.84
N LEU A 654 16.14 -3.43 -4.82
CA LEU A 654 17.43 -2.72 -4.79
C LEU A 654 17.80 -2.15 -3.42
N SER A 655 16.98 -2.41 -2.40
CA SER A 655 17.08 -1.82 -1.07
C SER A 655 17.65 -2.82 -0.07
N ALA A 656 18.93 -2.67 0.26
CA ALA A 656 19.60 -3.48 1.25
C ALA A 656 20.19 -2.62 2.38
N VAL A 657 20.05 -3.05 3.63
CA VAL A 657 20.49 -2.38 4.87
C VAL A 657 22.00 -2.49 5.19
N ASP A 658 22.76 -1.40 5.16
CA ASP A 658 24.17 -1.40 5.59
C ASP A 658 24.36 -1.67 7.11
N ALA A 659 25.62 -1.71 7.57
CA ALA A 659 25.93 -1.96 8.98
C ALA A 659 25.37 -0.89 9.94
N ASN A 660 25.05 0.31 9.44
CA ASN A 660 24.48 1.41 10.19
C ASN A 660 22.95 1.46 10.11
N GLY A 661 22.32 0.53 9.40
CA GLY A 661 20.87 0.49 9.21
C GLY A 661 20.36 1.29 8.00
N ALA A 662 21.23 1.89 7.20
CA ALA A 662 20.83 2.69 6.03
C ALA A 662 20.59 1.82 4.80
N TYR A 663 19.56 2.13 4.02
CA TYR A 663 19.22 1.36 2.82
C TYR A 663 19.98 1.85 1.57
N THR A 664 20.42 0.92 0.71
CA THR A 664 21.05 1.22 -0.59
C THR A 664 20.08 1.81 -1.62
N ALA A 665 18.78 1.57 -1.47
CA ALA A 665 17.73 2.27 -2.19
C ALA A 665 16.70 2.79 -1.20
N THR A 666 16.31 4.04 -1.37
CA THR A 666 15.36 4.74 -0.50
C THR A 666 14.36 5.51 -1.34
N THR A 667 13.18 5.72 -0.79
CA THR A 667 12.20 6.66 -1.32
C THR A 667 11.75 7.61 -0.23
N ASP A 668 11.37 8.83 -0.62
CA ASP A 668 10.59 9.75 0.21
C ASP A 668 9.09 9.37 0.27
N GLY A 669 8.67 8.38 -0.53
CA GLY A 669 7.31 7.84 -0.58
C GLY A 669 6.42 8.55 -1.59
N ASN A 670 6.96 9.49 -2.37
CA ASN A 670 6.18 10.24 -3.35
C ASN A 670 6.27 9.62 -4.76
N PHE A 671 5.29 8.79 -5.09
CA PHE A 671 5.13 8.24 -6.44
C PHE A 671 3.97 8.86 -7.24
N THR A 672 3.34 9.92 -6.74
CA THR A 672 2.10 10.49 -7.30
C THR A 672 2.19 10.76 -8.81
N SER A 673 3.27 11.38 -9.29
CA SER A 673 3.46 11.66 -10.72
C SER A 673 3.61 10.40 -11.57
N ALA A 674 4.33 9.40 -11.05
CA ALA A 674 4.57 8.14 -11.74
C ALA A 674 3.27 7.33 -11.86
N LEU A 675 2.56 7.17 -10.74
CA LEU A 675 1.31 6.44 -10.68
C LEU A 675 0.23 7.06 -11.58
N ASN A 676 0.19 8.41 -11.64
CA ASN A 676 -0.73 9.11 -12.53
C ASN A 676 -0.49 8.74 -14.01
N ARG A 677 0.77 8.78 -14.46
CA ARG A 677 1.11 8.50 -15.86
C ARG A 677 1.08 7.02 -16.22
N MET A 678 1.19 6.12 -15.24
CA MET A 678 1.14 4.67 -15.43
C MET A 678 -0.28 4.09 -15.34
N GLY A 679 -1.34 4.91 -15.47
CA GLY A 679 -2.72 4.45 -15.48
C GLY A 679 -3.58 5.02 -14.36
N ALA A 680 -3.25 6.21 -13.84
CA ALA A 680 -4.03 6.94 -12.84
C ALA A 680 -4.34 6.16 -11.55
N MET A 681 -3.46 5.24 -11.14
CA MET A 681 -3.62 4.47 -9.91
C MET A 681 -3.18 5.29 -8.68
N GLN A 682 -3.90 6.37 -8.40
CA GLN A 682 -3.65 7.22 -7.24
C GLN A 682 -4.50 6.73 -6.06
N LEU A 683 -3.83 6.33 -4.97
CA LEU A 683 -4.52 5.90 -3.74
C LEU A 683 -5.42 7.04 -3.20
N PHE A 684 -6.60 6.68 -2.71
CA PHE A 684 -7.64 7.58 -2.17
C PHE A 684 -8.23 8.60 -3.16
N ASP A 685 -8.17 8.33 -4.47
CA ASP A 685 -8.48 9.32 -5.52
C ASP A 685 -9.17 8.67 -6.73
N ARG A 686 -10.05 7.72 -6.42
CA ARG A 686 -10.84 6.98 -7.39
C ARG A 686 -12.31 7.39 -7.24
N ALA A 687 -12.84 8.00 -8.28
CA ALA A 687 -14.21 8.49 -8.29
C ALA A 687 -15.24 7.36 -8.47
N GLU A 688 -14.88 6.31 -9.21
CA GLU A 688 -15.75 5.16 -9.43
C GLU A 688 -15.71 4.18 -8.24
N PRO A 689 -16.87 3.77 -7.68
CA PRO A 689 -16.93 2.91 -6.50
C PRO A 689 -16.50 1.46 -6.76
N ASP A 690 -16.21 1.10 -8.02
CA ASP A 690 -15.75 -0.24 -8.43
C ASP A 690 -14.26 -0.50 -8.16
N GLY A 691 -13.52 0.54 -7.78
CA GLY A 691 -12.10 0.47 -7.47
C GLY A 691 -11.22 0.27 -8.70
N PHE A 692 -9.92 0.14 -8.46
CA PHE A 692 -8.94 -0.18 -9.51
C PHE A 692 -9.02 -1.66 -9.91
N PRO A 693 -8.84 -1.99 -11.21
CA PRO A 693 -8.86 -3.38 -11.67
C PRO A 693 -7.80 -4.27 -10.99
N GLU A 694 -8.23 -5.41 -10.46
CA GLU A 694 -7.33 -6.45 -9.90
C GLU A 694 -6.64 -7.31 -10.97
N ALA A 695 -7.20 -7.30 -12.18
CA ALA A 695 -6.70 -8.06 -13.32
C ALA A 695 -5.60 -7.27 -14.07
N GLY A 696 -4.68 -8.00 -14.70
CA GLY A 696 -3.53 -7.45 -15.40
C GLY A 696 -3.80 -6.67 -16.69
N PRO A 697 -4.75 -7.06 -17.58
CA PRO A 697 -4.87 -6.46 -18.90
C PRO A 697 -5.03 -4.92 -18.95
N PRO A 698 -5.81 -4.27 -18.04
CA PRO A 698 -5.90 -2.81 -17.99
C PRO A 698 -4.57 -2.10 -17.70
N TRP A 699 -3.59 -2.79 -17.11
CA TRP A 699 -2.29 -2.24 -16.73
C TRP A 699 -1.22 -2.39 -17.82
N ILE A 700 -1.54 -2.99 -18.96
CA ILE A 700 -0.63 -3.15 -20.09
C ILE A 700 -1.12 -2.35 -21.29
N SER A 701 -0.36 -1.32 -21.64
CA SER A 701 -0.46 -0.63 -22.93
C SER A 701 0.91 -0.09 -23.32
N ALA A 702 1.11 0.24 -24.60
CA ALA A 702 2.35 0.86 -25.07
C ALA A 702 2.68 2.15 -24.30
N GLY A 703 1.66 2.96 -23.96
CA GLY A 703 1.83 4.17 -23.16
C GLY A 703 2.29 3.89 -21.73
N ILE A 704 1.63 2.95 -21.04
CA ILE A 704 2.00 2.58 -19.66
C ILE A 704 3.42 2.01 -19.62
N LEU A 705 3.78 1.14 -20.57
CA LEU A 705 5.14 0.57 -20.65
C LEU A 705 6.20 1.65 -20.91
N GLY A 706 5.90 2.65 -21.74
CA GLY A 706 6.78 3.80 -21.96
C GLY A 706 7.01 4.61 -20.68
N GLU A 707 5.98 4.79 -19.86
CA GLU A 707 6.10 5.50 -18.58
C GLU A 707 6.85 4.69 -17.51
N ARG A 708 6.71 3.35 -17.51
CA ARG A 708 7.54 2.46 -16.68
C ARG A 708 9.02 2.53 -17.06
N LEU A 709 9.33 2.59 -18.35
CA LEU A 709 10.70 2.81 -18.84
C LEU A 709 11.27 4.16 -18.37
N ARG A 710 10.51 5.25 -18.56
CA ARG A 710 10.91 6.59 -18.09
C ARG A 710 11.20 6.59 -16.58
N TRP A 711 10.32 6.00 -15.79
CA TRP A 711 10.48 5.91 -14.34
C TRP A 711 11.68 5.07 -13.94
N ALA A 712 11.90 3.90 -14.55
CA ALA A 712 13.04 3.03 -14.25
C ALA A 712 14.37 3.72 -14.55
N GLN A 713 14.45 4.47 -15.65
CA GLN A 713 15.60 5.32 -15.96
C GLN A 713 15.82 6.38 -14.89
N ALA A 714 14.78 7.15 -14.54
CA ALA A 714 14.86 8.17 -13.49
C ALA A 714 15.29 7.57 -12.15
N PHE A 715 14.77 6.39 -11.79
CA PHE A 715 15.06 5.73 -10.51
C PHE A 715 16.54 5.38 -10.35
N LEU A 716 17.21 4.97 -11.44
CA LEU A 716 18.60 4.55 -11.39
C LEU A 716 19.62 5.64 -11.71
N LEU A 717 19.18 6.80 -12.21
CA LEU A 717 20.04 7.97 -12.30
C LEU A 717 20.38 8.50 -10.90
N THR A 718 21.64 8.90 -10.71
CA THR A 718 22.03 9.62 -9.49
C THR A 718 21.27 10.94 -9.36
N PRO A 719 21.09 11.48 -8.14
CA PRO A 719 20.45 12.80 -7.96
C PRO A 719 21.08 13.91 -8.81
N ALA A 720 22.42 13.90 -8.96
CA ALA A 720 23.13 14.86 -9.80
C ALA A 720 22.79 14.69 -11.29
N GLN A 721 22.76 13.45 -11.80
CA GLN A 721 22.39 13.17 -13.19
C GLN A 721 20.92 13.52 -13.48
N ARG A 722 20.01 13.21 -12.55
CA ARG A 722 18.60 13.61 -12.66
C ARG A 722 18.43 15.12 -12.74
N SER A 723 19.09 15.84 -11.84
CA SER A 723 19.08 17.30 -11.81
C SER A 723 19.61 17.89 -13.11
N ALA A 724 20.74 17.38 -13.60
CA ALA A 724 21.33 17.81 -14.88
C ALA A 724 20.43 17.52 -16.09
N ALA A 725 19.67 16.41 -16.05
CA ALA A 725 18.75 16.01 -17.11
C ALA A 725 17.34 16.63 -17.00
N GLY A 726 17.02 17.31 -15.89
CA GLY A 726 15.67 17.82 -15.61
C GLY A 726 14.63 16.72 -15.38
N ILE A 727 15.04 15.53 -14.93
CA ILE A 727 14.17 14.35 -14.77
C ILE A 727 13.82 14.17 -13.28
N ASN A 728 12.55 14.36 -12.91
CA ASN A 728 12.06 14.29 -11.52
C ASN A 728 10.97 13.24 -11.30
N ASP A 729 10.94 12.19 -12.12
CA ASP A 729 9.81 11.25 -12.20
C ASP A 729 9.64 10.29 -11.00
N VAL A 730 10.58 10.27 -10.06
CA VAL A 730 10.59 9.32 -8.92
C VAL A 730 10.56 9.99 -7.54
N GLY A 731 10.41 11.32 -7.46
CA GLY A 731 10.51 12.09 -6.22
C GLY A 731 11.93 12.58 -5.92
N SER A 732 12.04 13.68 -5.17
CA SER A 732 13.32 14.37 -4.91
C SER A 732 14.18 13.68 -3.85
N GLY A 733 13.56 13.00 -2.89
CA GLY A 733 14.25 12.23 -1.85
C GLY A 733 14.48 10.76 -2.21
N THR A 734 13.98 10.28 -3.36
CA THR A 734 14.22 8.92 -3.83
C THR A 734 15.65 8.78 -4.36
N SER A 735 16.35 7.73 -3.97
CA SER A 735 17.71 7.42 -4.44
C SER A 735 17.92 5.91 -4.53
N CYS A 736 18.75 5.46 -5.46
CA CYS A 736 19.12 4.06 -5.62
C CYS A 736 20.62 3.93 -5.89
N ASP A 737 21.29 3.02 -5.20
CA ASP A 737 22.69 2.67 -5.42
C ASP A 737 22.87 1.15 -5.63
N PRO A 738 22.69 0.66 -6.87
CA PRO A 738 22.89 -0.76 -7.17
C PRO A 738 24.34 -1.19 -7.01
N VAL A 739 25.33 -0.28 -7.06
CA VAL A 739 26.75 -0.63 -6.84
C VAL A 739 27.04 -0.84 -5.36
N ALA A 740 26.47 -0.03 -4.47
CA ALA A 740 26.53 -0.27 -3.03
C ALA A 740 25.87 -1.60 -2.67
N LEU A 741 24.75 -1.95 -3.31
CA LEU A 741 24.12 -3.26 -3.17
C LEU A 741 25.06 -4.41 -3.55
N LEU A 742 25.70 -4.34 -4.73
CA LEU A 742 26.67 -5.34 -5.18
C LEU A 742 27.82 -5.50 -4.19
N ARG A 743 28.41 -4.39 -3.71
CA ARG A 743 29.51 -4.42 -2.74
C ARG A 743 29.13 -5.10 -1.43
N ARG A 744 27.85 -5.04 -1.07
CA ARG A 744 27.34 -5.69 0.14
C ARG A 744 27.08 -7.19 -0.08
N LYS A 745 26.65 -7.58 -1.28
CA LYS A 745 26.10 -8.92 -1.53
C LYS A 745 27.07 -9.84 -2.29
N LEU A 746 28.06 -9.29 -2.98
CA LEU A 746 29.09 -10.04 -3.70
C LEU A 746 30.47 -9.88 -3.08
N PRO A 747 31.33 -10.92 -3.16
CA PRO A 747 32.75 -10.79 -2.85
C PRO A 747 33.42 -9.72 -3.72
N SER A 748 34.43 -9.03 -3.18
CA SER A 748 35.15 -7.99 -3.91
C SER A 748 35.80 -8.48 -5.22
N SER A 749 36.21 -9.75 -5.27
CA SER A 749 36.76 -10.40 -6.47
C SER A 749 35.74 -10.57 -7.61
N SER A 750 34.44 -10.58 -7.30
CA SER A 750 33.36 -10.78 -8.27
C SER A 750 32.83 -9.47 -8.87
N LEU A 751 33.19 -8.32 -8.29
CA LEU A 751 32.66 -7.01 -8.73
C LEU A 751 33.12 -6.63 -10.15
N GLY A 752 34.27 -7.12 -10.61
CA GLY A 752 34.75 -6.89 -11.99
C GLY A 752 34.24 -7.91 -13.02
N ASP A 753 33.52 -8.93 -12.60
CA ASP A 753 33.04 -10.01 -13.48
C ASP A 753 31.61 -9.70 -13.95
N ALA A 754 31.47 -9.48 -15.28
CA ALA A 754 30.18 -9.18 -15.89
C ALA A 754 29.14 -10.28 -15.63
N SER A 755 29.55 -11.55 -15.61
CA SER A 755 28.63 -12.67 -15.40
C SER A 755 28.17 -12.72 -13.95
N ALA A 756 29.08 -12.52 -13.00
CA ALA A 756 28.73 -12.50 -11.58
C ALA A 756 27.78 -11.33 -11.25
N VAL A 757 28.06 -10.14 -11.79
CA VAL A 757 27.20 -8.95 -11.60
C VAL A 757 25.84 -9.12 -12.27
N ALA A 758 25.80 -9.60 -13.51
CA ALA A 758 24.55 -9.85 -14.22
C ALA A 758 23.69 -10.89 -13.50
N ASN A 759 24.28 -12.05 -13.15
CA ASN A 759 23.56 -13.13 -12.49
C ASN A 759 23.01 -12.70 -11.13
N TYR A 760 23.73 -11.88 -10.37
CA TYR A 760 23.22 -11.33 -9.11
C TYR A 760 21.89 -10.58 -9.31
N PHE A 761 21.81 -9.66 -10.27
CA PHE A 761 20.59 -8.90 -10.51
C PHE A 761 19.49 -9.72 -11.18
N ILE A 762 19.84 -10.71 -12.01
CA ILE A 762 18.87 -11.67 -12.55
C ILE A 762 18.21 -12.45 -11.42
N ASP A 763 19.00 -12.98 -10.49
CA ASP A 763 18.48 -13.75 -9.34
C ASP A 763 17.68 -12.86 -8.37
N GLU A 764 18.10 -11.61 -8.17
CA GLU A 764 17.42 -10.64 -7.30
C GLU A 764 16.08 -10.19 -7.89
N LEU A 765 16.07 -9.74 -9.16
CA LEU A 765 14.89 -9.16 -9.80
C LEU A 765 13.89 -10.22 -10.29
N TYR A 766 14.36 -11.43 -10.59
CA TYR A 766 13.56 -12.52 -11.17
C TYR A 766 13.61 -13.80 -10.35
N SER A 767 13.63 -13.65 -9.02
CA SER A 767 13.70 -14.74 -8.04
C SER A 767 12.68 -15.87 -8.22
N ALA A 768 11.63 -15.64 -9.02
CA ALA A 768 10.57 -16.60 -9.33
C ALA A 768 10.70 -17.42 -10.60
N GLU A 769 11.84 -17.36 -11.29
CA GLU A 769 12.00 -18.03 -12.56
C GLU A 769 13.14 -19.04 -12.56
N GLY A 770 12.96 -20.14 -13.30
CA GLY A 770 13.99 -21.15 -13.46
C GLY A 770 15.13 -20.67 -14.35
N LYS A 771 16.35 -21.16 -14.10
CA LYS A 771 17.56 -20.66 -14.77
C LYS A 771 17.48 -20.74 -16.29
N ALA A 772 16.87 -21.79 -16.83
CA ALA A 772 16.74 -21.96 -18.28
C ALA A 772 15.88 -20.87 -18.92
N ASN A 773 14.86 -20.38 -18.22
CA ASN A 773 14.02 -19.27 -18.69
C ASN A 773 14.72 -17.91 -18.57
N LEU A 774 15.71 -17.79 -17.68
CA LEU A 774 16.47 -16.55 -17.46
C LEU A 774 17.74 -16.44 -18.31
N GLU A 775 18.17 -17.50 -18.97
CA GLU A 775 19.44 -17.56 -19.74
C GLU A 775 19.56 -16.42 -20.76
N THR A 776 18.48 -16.13 -21.50
CA THR A 776 18.47 -15.04 -22.47
C THR A 776 18.65 -13.68 -21.79
N TYR A 777 17.96 -13.44 -20.67
CA TYR A 777 18.10 -12.20 -19.91
C TYR A 777 19.50 -12.03 -19.33
N GLY A 778 20.08 -13.10 -18.78
CA GLY A 778 21.47 -13.11 -18.31
C GLY A 778 22.46 -12.81 -19.42
N SER A 779 22.29 -13.42 -20.59
CA SER A 779 23.14 -13.17 -21.76
C SER A 779 23.04 -11.71 -22.25
N ILE A 780 21.83 -11.14 -22.29
CA ILE A 780 21.61 -9.73 -22.65
C ILE A 780 22.28 -8.81 -21.61
N ALA A 781 22.15 -9.11 -20.32
CA ALA A 781 22.79 -8.34 -19.25
C ALA A 781 24.33 -8.37 -19.33
N VAL A 782 24.92 -9.54 -19.54
CA VAL A 782 26.38 -9.68 -19.74
C VAL A 782 26.86 -8.92 -20.97
N ASN A 783 26.11 -9.01 -22.07
CA ASN A 783 26.42 -8.26 -23.29
C ASN A 783 26.31 -6.75 -23.07
N PHE A 784 25.30 -6.29 -22.34
CA PHE A 784 25.14 -4.89 -21.98
C PHE A 784 26.35 -4.38 -21.19
N LEU A 785 26.78 -5.12 -20.15
CA LEU A 785 27.93 -4.73 -19.35
C LEU A 785 29.21 -4.64 -20.19
N ASN A 786 29.38 -5.52 -21.17
CA ASN A 786 30.52 -5.56 -22.09
C ASN A 786 30.40 -4.65 -23.32
N THR A 787 29.38 -3.79 -23.40
CA THR A 787 29.15 -2.85 -24.51
C THR A 787 29.22 -1.42 -24.02
N ALA A 788 30.02 -0.57 -24.68
CA ALA A 788 30.21 0.84 -24.37
C ALA A 788 28.88 1.61 -24.31
N ASP A 789 28.88 2.78 -23.67
CA ASP A 789 27.66 3.59 -23.46
C ASP A 789 26.99 4.05 -24.77
N ASN A 790 27.71 3.99 -25.90
CA ASN A 790 27.15 4.20 -27.24
C ASN A 790 26.34 3.01 -27.78
N GLY A 791 26.19 1.94 -27.00
CA GLY A 791 25.40 0.75 -27.31
C GLY A 791 25.94 -0.13 -28.44
N THR A 792 27.13 0.16 -28.97
CA THR A 792 27.63 -0.49 -30.20
C THR A 792 29.09 -0.93 -30.13
N THR A 793 29.93 -0.21 -29.39
CA THR A 793 31.35 -0.51 -29.29
C THR A 793 31.62 -1.53 -28.19
N ALA A 794 32.36 -2.60 -28.47
CA ALA A 794 32.76 -3.55 -27.44
C ALA A 794 33.65 -2.86 -26.38
N SER A 795 33.33 -3.05 -25.11
CA SER A 795 34.02 -2.46 -23.96
C SER A 795 33.94 -3.44 -22.79
N LEU A 796 34.98 -4.26 -22.61
CA LEU A 796 35.00 -5.28 -21.56
C LEU A 796 34.75 -4.67 -20.18
N PHE A 797 33.75 -5.18 -19.47
CA PHE A 797 33.40 -4.69 -18.13
C PHE A 797 34.56 -4.81 -17.15
N SER A 798 35.36 -5.87 -17.27
CA SER A 798 36.55 -6.13 -16.46
C SER A 798 37.68 -5.10 -16.61
N SER A 799 37.62 -4.26 -17.66
CA SER A 799 38.57 -3.16 -17.87
C SER A 799 38.18 -1.88 -17.11
N LEU A 800 36.93 -1.79 -16.63
CA LEU A 800 36.46 -0.65 -15.85
C LEU A 800 36.94 -0.77 -14.41
N ALA A 801 37.53 0.29 -13.87
CA ALA A 801 37.86 0.34 -12.46
C ALA A 801 36.57 0.27 -11.62
N VAL A 802 36.46 -0.74 -10.75
CA VAL A 802 35.30 -0.94 -9.86
C VAL A 802 35.07 0.32 -9.03
N GLY A 803 33.86 0.87 -9.09
CA GLY A 803 33.50 2.12 -8.41
C GLY A 803 33.84 3.41 -9.15
N SER A 804 34.42 3.34 -10.36
CA SER A 804 34.50 4.50 -11.24
C SER A 804 33.12 4.93 -11.75
N ALA A 805 33.00 6.17 -12.22
CA ALA A 805 31.75 6.69 -12.80
C ALA A 805 31.27 5.87 -14.01
N ASN A 806 32.19 5.36 -14.84
CA ASN A 806 31.84 4.53 -15.99
C ASN A 806 31.34 3.15 -15.56
N TYR A 807 31.98 2.54 -14.55
CA TYR A 807 31.50 1.29 -13.94
C TYR A 807 30.08 1.46 -13.37
N ASP A 808 29.87 2.52 -12.59
CA ASP A 808 28.59 2.81 -11.95
C ASP A 808 27.48 3.08 -12.97
N THR A 809 27.77 3.88 -14.00
CA THR A 809 26.84 4.15 -15.11
C THR A 809 26.46 2.87 -15.84
N ARG A 810 27.43 1.98 -16.09
CA ARG A 810 27.19 0.71 -16.80
C ARG A 810 26.30 -0.25 -15.99
N VAL A 811 26.56 -0.36 -14.68
CA VAL A 811 25.72 -1.17 -13.77
C VAL A 811 24.30 -0.59 -13.70
N ARG A 812 24.15 0.72 -13.47
CA ARG A 812 22.85 1.40 -13.44
C ARG A 812 22.07 1.21 -14.74
N GLY A 813 22.72 1.38 -15.89
CA GLY A 813 22.09 1.16 -17.20
C GLY A 813 21.58 -0.28 -17.38
N MET A 814 22.39 -1.27 -16.96
CA MET A 814 22.01 -2.68 -17.03
C MET A 814 20.80 -2.98 -16.13
N VAL A 815 20.80 -2.51 -14.88
CA VAL A 815 19.67 -2.72 -13.96
C VAL A 815 18.41 -2.00 -14.48
N ALA A 816 18.53 -0.80 -15.06
CA ALA A 816 17.40 -0.07 -15.62
C ALA A 816 16.77 -0.85 -16.79
N MET A 817 17.61 -1.44 -17.65
CA MET A 817 17.15 -2.33 -18.70
C MET A 817 16.41 -3.53 -18.11
N LEU A 818 16.95 -4.21 -17.09
CA LEU A 818 16.30 -5.36 -16.46
C LEU A 818 14.92 -5.01 -15.86
N LEU A 819 14.78 -3.86 -15.20
CA LEU A 819 13.49 -3.41 -14.66
C LEU A 819 12.41 -3.17 -15.75
N THR A 820 12.81 -3.08 -17.02
CA THR A 820 11.90 -2.81 -18.14
C THR A 820 11.55 -4.04 -18.94
N LEU A 821 12.22 -5.17 -18.68
CA LEU A 821 11.92 -6.43 -19.34
C LEU A 821 10.55 -6.97 -18.89
N PRO A 822 9.84 -7.72 -19.76
CA PRO A 822 8.53 -8.28 -19.45
C PRO A 822 8.50 -8.99 -18.10
N ARG A 823 9.58 -9.73 -17.78
CA ARG A 823 9.64 -10.50 -16.54
C ARG A 823 9.53 -9.66 -15.27
N PHE A 824 10.01 -8.41 -15.27
CA PHE A 824 9.86 -7.55 -14.10
C PHE A 824 8.43 -6.98 -13.97
N GLN A 825 7.68 -6.93 -15.07
CA GLN A 825 6.31 -6.43 -15.10
C GLN A 825 5.30 -7.43 -14.53
N GLU A 826 5.68 -8.70 -14.44
CA GLU A 826 4.86 -9.80 -13.99
C GLU A 826 5.08 -10.11 -12.50
N GLN A 827 4.12 -10.79 -11.88
CA GLN A 827 4.23 -11.42 -10.55
C GLN A 827 3.96 -12.91 -10.66
#